data_AF-A0A8H5Z527-F1
#
_entry.id   AF-A0A8H5Z527-F1
#
_cell.length_a   1.000
_cell.length_b   1.000
_cell.length_c   1.000
_cell.angle_alpha   90.00
_cell.angle_beta   90.00
_cell.angle_gamma   90.00
#
_symmetry.space_group_name_H-M   'P 1'
#
loop_
_entity.id
_entity.type
_entity.pdbx_description
1 polymer ?
#
loop_
_entity_poly.entity_id
_entity_poly.type
_entity_poly.pdbx_seq_one_letter_code
_entity_poly.pdbx_strand_id
1 'polypeptide(L)'
;MMKILNSITRRIRRLPSAFSSSSLHRTHYTGSLLFNLASFILPALYGTLSKLWVANIDSSMVVLTDAYTYMNTASEAVNEGLPRAAWVIIGDKSSRSLGKRLQLTHTLIAFQSVIGLILSIIFAAAASSFANSFVPEEVRDVSLTYVRITSFTVFSGTLETAVATATRALDKPDIPLAISTVKFAVNIILDFLLISKFHVGSFKPTVNMQGTIQLVCNLVAAFAGLVYFLSSNTWSFKRHTPHDPQEKLRPSFHALKVLLPPGLIFFTESAVRNALYLWLVSTIVALGAIYATAWGVFNTIRWGLIMVPVQALEATALQFIGHNWGDWRKRVDISTRKPQASLKDLRGIVRPAFRSLFIALIFEVPIAIFLTLFGAKPFASYISLGLSLGHLSTETFPLPKLHSELRKLSDELHKGHGFFVIRGVNVDNYTREENAIIYVGISSHIASQRGRQDSKFDGKPADVVLTHVKDLSAGQDKSAIGSPAYTTDRQVFHTDSGDIVSLFCLETALEGGASRIASTWRVYNELARTRPDLIRTLSQNWDVENFANPNKKFTTRPLLYHQKATDTLPERVALQYARRYFVGFGALPRSHDIPPITEAQAEALDALHFLGDKLSVSTNFAKGDMQFINNLAVFHARDAFTDSPTQQRHLLRLWLRDPENAWETPEPLRERWAELYEGVTPDGQVFPLEPYIRSASNKAR
;
A
#
# COMPACT_ATOMS: atom_id res chain seq x y z
N MET A 1 4.19 18.65 35.45
CA MET A 1 4.17 19.28 34.11
C MET A 1 4.01 20.81 34.13
N MET A 2 2.98 21.38 34.77
CA MET A 2 2.70 22.83 34.75
C MET A 2 3.77 23.72 35.43
N LYS A 3 4.46 23.23 36.47
CA LYS A 3 5.62 23.90 37.09
C LYS A 3 6.88 23.89 36.20
N ILE A 4 7.06 22.84 35.39
CA ILE A 4 8.18 22.70 34.45
C ILE A 4 7.95 23.60 33.23
N LEU A 5 6.73 23.62 32.67
CA LEU A 5 6.36 24.57 31.61
C LEU A 5 6.48 26.02 32.07
N ASN A 6 6.06 26.36 33.30
CA ASN A 6 6.21 27.70 33.87
C ASN A 6 7.69 28.08 34.15
N SER A 7 8.53 27.10 34.48
CA SER A 7 9.98 27.30 34.67
C SER A 7 10.69 27.56 33.34
N ILE A 8 10.35 26.78 32.30
CA ILE A 8 10.87 26.95 30.94
C ILE A 8 10.40 28.27 30.33
N THR A 9 9.13 28.64 30.46
CA THR A 9 8.61 29.95 29.98
C THR A 9 9.16 31.14 30.77
N ARG A 10 9.46 30.99 32.08
CA ARG A 10 10.19 32.03 32.85
C ARG A 10 11.65 32.17 32.42
N ARG A 11 12.33 31.08 32.06
CA ARG A 11 13.69 31.11 31.51
C ARG A 11 13.73 31.71 30.09
N ILE A 12 12.75 31.41 29.25
CA ILE A 12 12.61 32.02 27.91
C ILE A 12 12.30 33.53 28.00
N ARG A 13 11.50 33.97 28.99
CA ARG A 13 11.27 35.40 29.27
C ARG A 13 12.49 36.16 29.81
N ARG A 14 13.53 35.46 30.27
CA ARG A 14 14.76 36.04 30.85
C ARG A 14 15.99 35.88 29.96
N LEU A 15 15.81 35.55 28.67
CA LEU A 15 16.90 35.66 27.70
C LEU A 15 17.21 37.16 27.48
N PRO A 16 18.49 37.57 27.46
CA PRO A 16 18.87 38.98 27.36
C PRO A 16 18.29 39.63 26.10
N SER A 17 18.07 40.94 26.18
CA SER A 17 17.60 41.84 25.11
C SER A 17 18.37 41.76 23.77
N ALA A 18 19.44 40.96 23.69
CA ALA A 18 20.20 40.71 22.47
C ALA A 18 19.41 39.94 21.38
N PHE A 19 18.47 39.05 21.73
CA PHE A 19 17.68 38.27 20.75
C PHE A 19 16.48 39.00 20.15
N SER A 20 16.11 40.16 20.72
CA SER A 20 15.05 41.05 20.22
C SER A 20 15.37 41.63 18.84
N SER A 21 16.66 41.65 18.46
CA SER A 21 17.15 42.15 17.16
C SER A 21 17.32 41.06 16.10
N SER A 22 17.11 39.78 16.45
CA SER A 22 17.32 38.67 15.51
C SER A 22 16.17 38.57 14.50
N SER A 23 16.49 38.37 13.22
CA SER A 23 15.51 38.13 12.15
C SER A 23 14.63 36.88 12.40
N LEU A 24 15.01 36.04 13.37
CA LEU A 24 14.30 34.82 13.79
C LEU A 24 13.28 35.07 14.91
N HIS A 25 13.20 36.29 15.44
CA HIS A 25 12.23 36.62 16.48
C HIS A 25 10.79 36.66 15.92
N ARG A 26 9.81 36.20 16.72
CA ARG A 26 8.40 36.03 16.32
C ARG A 26 7.67 37.29 15.81
N THR A 27 8.24 38.47 16.05
CA THR A 27 7.71 39.76 15.59
C THR A 27 8.11 40.09 14.15
N HIS A 28 9.08 39.36 13.59
CA HIS A 28 9.50 39.49 12.20
C HIS A 28 8.85 38.39 11.33
N TYR A 29 8.71 38.69 10.04
CA TYR A 29 8.06 37.81 9.06
C TYR A 29 8.67 36.41 9.03
N THR A 30 10.00 36.33 8.93
CA THR A 30 10.77 35.08 8.89
C THR A 30 10.64 34.28 10.17
N GLY A 31 10.71 34.93 11.33
CA GLY A 31 10.48 34.28 12.63
C GLY A 31 9.07 33.71 12.74
N SER A 32 8.04 34.52 12.45
CA SER A 32 6.64 34.04 12.47
C SER A 32 6.39 32.88 11.50
N LEU A 33 7.00 32.92 10.30
CA LEU A 33 6.91 31.83 9.34
C LEU A 33 7.45 30.50 9.89
N LEU A 34 8.60 30.51 10.58
CA LEU A 34 9.17 29.30 11.18
C LEU A 34 8.27 28.73 12.29
N PHE A 35 7.69 29.60 13.14
CA PHE A 35 6.73 29.17 14.16
C PHE A 35 5.48 28.55 13.54
N ASN A 36 4.93 29.16 12.48
CA ASN A 36 3.78 28.62 11.78
C ASN A 36 4.11 27.30 11.09
N LEU A 37 5.28 27.19 10.43
CA LEU A 37 5.72 25.94 9.80
C LEU A 37 5.81 24.81 10.83
N ALA A 38 6.41 25.05 12.00
CA ALA A 38 6.46 24.09 13.09
C ALA A 38 5.06 23.73 13.64
N SER A 39 4.14 24.68 13.69
CA SER A 39 2.76 24.45 14.13
C SER A 39 1.95 23.59 13.15
N PHE A 40 2.20 23.70 11.84
CA PHE A 40 1.49 22.93 10.82
C PHE A 40 2.13 21.57 10.49
N ILE A 41 3.45 21.43 10.60
CA ILE A 41 4.14 20.16 10.27
C ILE A 41 3.79 19.05 11.27
N LEU A 42 3.63 19.36 12.56
CA LEU A 42 3.39 18.35 13.60
C LEU A 42 2.03 17.64 13.38
N PRO A 43 0.90 18.33 13.21
CA PRO A 43 -0.37 17.67 12.91
C PRO A 43 -0.35 16.91 11.57
N ALA A 44 0.35 17.43 10.55
CA ALA A 44 0.47 16.78 9.25
C ALA A 44 1.22 15.43 9.31
N LEU A 45 2.33 15.38 10.04
CA LEU A 45 3.08 14.15 10.28
C LEU A 45 2.22 13.12 11.01
N TYR A 46 1.46 13.55 12.03
CA TYR A 46 0.56 12.66 12.74
C TYR A 46 -0.59 12.14 11.88
N GLY A 47 -1.19 12.98 11.03
CA GLY A 47 -2.25 12.55 10.11
C GLY A 47 -1.80 11.41 9.20
N THR A 48 -0.55 11.43 8.76
CA THR A 48 0.05 10.34 7.97
C THR A 48 0.24 9.07 8.82
N LEU A 49 0.75 9.22 10.04
CA LEU A 49 1.00 8.09 10.94
C LEU A 49 -0.31 7.41 11.38
N SER A 50 -1.37 8.17 11.64
CA SER A 50 -2.69 7.64 12.00
C SER A 50 -3.24 6.68 10.95
N LYS A 51 -3.09 7.01 9.66
CA LYS A 51 -3.50 6.11 8.57
C LYS A 51 -2.71 4.80 8.57
N LEU A 52 -1.40 4.85 8.84
CA LEU A 52 -0.56 3.65 8.95
C LEU A 52 -0.96 2.78 10.14
N TRP A 53 -1.36 3.38 11.27
CA TRP A 53 -1.88 2.62 12.40
C TRP A 53 -3.17 1.89 12.03
N VAL A 54 -4.14 2.57 11.40
CA VAL A 54 -5.39 1.94 10.97
C VAL A 54 -5.14 0.84 9.94
N ALA A 55 -4.24 1.05 8.97
CA ALA A 55 -3.89 0.04 7.97
C ALA A 55 -3.31 -1.24 8.58
N ASN A 56 -2.56 -1.12 9.68
CA ASN A 56 -2.03 -2.29 10.41
C ASN A 56 -3.11 -3.03 11.22
N ILE A 57 -4.20 -2.35 11.61
CA ILE A 57 -5.35 -2.98 12.28
C ILE A 57 -6.20 -3.71 11.24
N ASP A 58 -6.63 -2.97 10.20
CA ASP A 58 -7.46 -3.44 9.11
C ASP A 58 -7.32 -2.49 7.90
N SER A 59 -6.72 -3.00 6.82
CA SER A 59 -6.46 -2.21 5.60
C SER A 59 -7.73 -1.79 4.87
N SER A 60 -8.83 -2.53 4.99
CA SER A 60 -10.12 -2.19 4.38
C SER A 60 -10.78 -0.98 5.05
N MET A 61 -10.44 -0.73 6.31
CA MET A 61 -11.03 0.32 7.14
C MET A 61 -10.24 1.64 7.10
N VAL A 62 -9.15 1.72 6.33
CA VAL A 62 -8.33 2.94 6.20
C VAL A 62 -9.16 4.10 5.67
N VAL A 63 -10.11 3.84 4.78
CA VAL A 63 -11.03 4.86 4.23
C VAL A 63 -11.86 5.56 5.32
N LEU A 64 -12.08 4.92 6.47
CA LEU A 64 -12.81 5.53 7.58
C LEU A 64 -12.07 6.73 8.18
N THR A 65 -10.74 6.76 8.09
CA THR A 65 -9.95 7.91 8.56
C THR A 65 -10.26 9.18 7.77
N ASP A 66 -10.76 9.06 6.54
CA ASP A 66 -11.14 10.21 5.71
C ASP A 66 -12.51 10.79 6.09
N ALA A 67 -13.37 10.03 6.78
CA ALA A 67 -14.62 10.55 7.35
C ALA A 67 -14.36 11.72 8.31
N TYR A 68 -13.32 11.62 9.13
CA TYR A 68 -12.85 12.70 9.99
C TYR A 68 -12.45 13.94 9.15
N THR A 69 -11.72 13.74 8.06
CA THR A 69 -11.29 14.83 7.18
C THR A 69 -12.50 15.55 6.59
N TYR A 70 -13.49 14.82 6.07
CA TYR A 70 -14.67 15.43 5.45
C TYR A 70 -15.57 16.17 6.44
N MET A 71 -15.73 15.66 7.68
CA MET A 71 -16.41 16.40 8.74
C MET A 71 -15.68 17.69 9.10
N ASN A 72 -14.35 17.67 9.15
CA ASN A 72 -13.58 18.90 9.37
C ASN A 72 -13.72 19.88 8.21
N THR A 73 -13.71 19.43 6.97
CA THR A 73 -13.95 20.29 5.80
C THR A 73 -15.33 20.93 5.84
N ALA A 74 -16.36 20.20 6.26
CA ALA A 74 -17.68 20.78 6.45
C ALA A 74 -17.69 21.82 7.59
N SER A 75 -16.97 21.57 8.69
CA SER A 75 -16.80 22.53 9.79
C SER A 75 -15.92 23.73 9.42
N GLU A 76 -15.11 23.61 8.36
CA GLU A 76 -14.17 24.64 7.92
C GLU A 76 -14.90 25.91 7.48
N ALA A 77 -16.11 25.79 6.92
CA ALA A 77 -16.95 26.95 6.61
C ALA A 77 -17.17 27.86 7.82
N VAL A 78 -17.45 27.26 8.99
CA VAL A 78 -17.60 27.97 10.25
C VAL A 78 -16.25 28.48 10.77
N ASN A 79 -15.19 27.67 10.65
CA ASN A 79 -13.85 28.03 11.11
C ASN A 79 -13.21 29.16 10.30
N GLU A 80 -13.59 29.34 9.04
CA GLU A 80 -13.12 30.42 8.21
C GLU A 80 -13.99 31.67 8.28
N GLY A 81 -15.24 31.57 8.76
CA GLY A 81 -16.10 32.73 8.95
C GLY A 81 -15.58 33.71 10.01
N LEU A 82 -16.02 33.55 11.25
CA LEU A 82 -15.67 34.48 12.34
C LEU A 82 -14.17 34.50 12.70
N PRO A 83 -13.44 33.38 12.72
CA PRO A 83 -12.02 33.41 13.04
C PRO A 83 -11.19 34.20 12.02
N ARG A 84 -11.48 34.16 10.71
CA ARG A 84 -10.74 35.02 9.76
C ARG A 84 -11.00 36.51 9.99
N ALA A 85 -12.17 36.89 10.50
CA ALA A 85 -12.44 38.27 10.90
C ALA A 85 -11.53 38.76 12.05
N ALA A 86 -10.94 37.85 12.84
CA ALA A 86 -10.00 38.19 13.90
C ALA A 86 -8.77 38.94 13.38
N TRP A 87 -8.28 38.64 12.18
CA TRP A 87 -7.10 39.29 11.61
C TRP A 87 -7.28 40.79 11.43
N VAL A 88 -8.47 41.23 11.00
CA VAL A 88 -8.78 42.64 10.75
C VAL A 88 -9.24 43.35 12.03
N ILE A 89 -9.98 42.66 12.89
CA ILE A 89 -10.62 43.29 14.07
C ILE A 89 -9.74 43.17 15.32
N ILE A 90 -9.26 41.95 15.62
CA ILE A 90 -8.41 41.66 16.78
C ILE A 90 -6.95 42.01 16.47
N GLY A 91 -6.49 41.92 15.21
CA GLY A 91 -5.15 42.36 14.81
C GLY A 91 -4.91 43.87 14.91
N ASP A 92 -5.98 44.68 14.92
CA ASP A 92 -5.92 46.14 14.93
C ASP A 92 -5.51 46.70 16.30
N LYS A 93 -4.20 46.86 16.48
CA LYS A 93 -3.57 47.48 17.67
C LYS A 93 -3.81 48.98 17.79
N SER A 94 -4.07 49.64 16.68
CA SER A 94 -4.12 51.10 16.62
C SER A 94 -5.47 51.64 17.07
N SER A 95 -6.56 50.97 16.68
CA SER A 95 -7.92 51.45 16.96
C SER A 95 -8.56 50.85 18.21
N ARG A 96 -7.96 49.81 18.81
CA ARG A 96 -8.53 49.08 19.96
C ARG A 96 -7.49 48.80 21.03
N SER A 97 -7.87 49.08 22.28
CA SER A 97 -7.07 48.72 23.46
C SER A 97 -6.93 47.20 23.61
N LEU A 98 -5.91 46.77 24.35
CA LEU A 98 -5.68 45.35 24.62
C LEU A 98 -6.90 44.70 25.32
N GLY A 99 -7.56 45.38 26.26
CA GLY A 99 -8.76 44.86 26.92
C GLY A 99 -9.92 44.62 25.97
N LYS A 100 -10.20 45.55 25.04
CA LYS A 100 -11.23 45.36 24.00
C LYS A 100 -10.91 44.21 23.05
N ARG A 101 -9.64 44.06 22.66
CA ARG A 101 -9.16 42.96 21.80
C ARG A 101 -9.26 41.61 22.52
N LEU A 102 -8.98 41.56 23.82
CA LEU A 102 -9.19 40.39 24.65
C LEU A 102 -10.68 40.05 24.78
N GLN A 103 -11.56 41.03 24.97
CA GLN A 103 -13.00 40.80 25.00
C GLN A 103 -13.54 40.19 23.69
N LEU A 104 -13.08 40.71 22.55
CA LEU A 104 -13.41 40.17 21.22
C LEU A 104 -12.89 38.73 21.07
N THR A 105 -11.69 38.44 21.59
CA THR A 105 -11.10 37.10 21.62
C THR A 105 -11.94 36.13 22.44
N HIS A 106 -12.36 36.51 23.66
CA HIS A 106 -13.22 35.68 24.50
C HIS A 106 -14.59 35.46 23.86
N THR A 107 -15.13 36.48 23.21
CA THR A 107 -16.41 36.37 22.48
C THR A 107 -16.32 35.41 21.31
N LEU A 108 -15.25 35.50 20.50
CA LEU A 108 -14.98 34.60 19.38
C LEU A 108 -14.85 33.14 19.85
N ILE A 109 -14.04 32.89 20.88
CA ILE A 109 -13.84 31.53 21.43
C ILE A 109 -15.15 30.97 21.97
N ALA A 110 -15.90 31.74 22.75
CA ALA A 110 -17.16 31.29 23.35
C ALA A 110 -18.19 30.94 22.27
N PHE A 111 -18.37 31.82 21.29
CA PHE A 111 -19.31 31.61 20.20
C PHE A 111 -18.93 30.40 19.34
N GLN A 112 -17.64 30.24 18.98
CA GLN A 112 -17.20 29.08 18.21
C GLN A 112 -17.26 27.75 18.95
N SER A 113 -17.11 27.78 20.27
CA SER A 113 -17.31 26.59 21.10
C SER A 113 -18.77 26.13 21.04
N VAL A 114 -19.72 27.07 21.11
CA VAL A 114 -21.16 26.76 21.02
C VAL A 114 -21.52 26.21 19.63
N ILE A 115 -21.08 26.88 18.56
CA ILE A 115 -21.36 26.38 17.20
C ILE A 115 -20.70 25.02 16.95
N GLY A 116 -19.44 24.83 17.35
CA GLY A 116 -18.77 23.55 17.18
C GLY A 116 -19.47 22.40 17.90
N LEU A 117 -20.02 22.65 19.09
CA LEU A 117 -20.81 21.66 19.82
C LEU A 117 -22.12 21.34 19.09
N ILE A 118 -22.83 22.35 18.60
CA ILE A 118 -24.05 22.16 17.81
C ILE A 118 -23.75 21.34 16.55
N LEU A 119 -22.70 21.68 15.81
CA LEU A 119 -22.28 20.92 14.63
C LEU A 119 -21.92 19.47 14.97
N SER A 120 -21.22 19.25 16.08
CA SER A 120 -20.87 17.88 16.54
C SER A 120 -22.11 17.04 16.80
N ILE A 121 -23.14 17.61 17.44
CA ILE A 121 -24.43 16.96 17.69
C ILE A 121 -25.14 16.67 16.37
N ILE A 122 -25.14 17.61 15.42
CA ILE A 122 -25.73 17.43 14.10
C ILE A 122 -25.04 16.27 13.36
N PHE A 123 -23.70 16.23 13.31
CA PHE A 123 -22.97 15.14 12.67
C PHE A 123 -23.21 13.79 13.36
N ALA A 124 -23.24 13.75 14.70
CA ALA A 124 -23.53 12.52 15.43
C ALA A 124 -24.95 12.00 15.16
N ALA A 125 -25.95 12.89 15.08
CA ALA A 125 -27.33 12.55 14.76
C ALA A 125 -27.49 12.13 13.28
N ALA A 126 -26.78 12.81 12.37
CA ALA A 126 -26.81 12.56 10.93
C ALA A 126 -25.79 11.49 10.45
N ALA A 127 -25.17 10.74 11.38
CA ALA A 127 -24.06 9.83 11.06
C ALA A 127 -24.39 8.81 9.95
N SER A 128 -25.63 8.31 9.91
CA SER A 128 -26.07 7.39 8.85
C SER A 128 -26.14 8.07 7.48
N SER A 129 -26.73 9.26 7.39
CA SER A 129 -26.79 10.04 6.14
C SER A 129 -25.40 10.47 5.67
N PHE A 130 -24.53 10.82 6.61
CA PHE A 130 -23.13 11.11 6.32
C PHE A 130 -22.38 9.89 5.77
N ALA A 131 -22.50 8.73 6.43
CA ALA A 131 -21.87 7.49 5.99
C ALA A 131 -22.36 7.05 4.60
N ASN A 132 -23.64 7.24 4.29
CA ASN A 132 -24.19 6.97 2.95
C ASN A 132 -23.51 7.79 1.85
N SER A 133 -23.04 8.99 2.16
CA SER A 133 -22.48 9.92 1.16
C SER A 133 -20.96 9.86 1.06
N PHE A 134 -20.28 9.50 2.15
CA PHE A 134 -18.84 9.67 2.30
C PHE A 134 -18.08 8.42 2.73
N VAL A 135 -18.78 7.29 2.92
CA VAL A 135 -18.18 5.99 3.26
C VAL A 135 -18.60 4.95 2.21
N PRO A 136 -17.66 4.16 1.65
CA PRO A 136 -17.97 3.08 0.73
C PRO A 136 -18.96 2.06 1.32
N GLU A 137 -19.76 1.44 0.46
CA GLU A 137 -20.84 0.52 0.88
C GLU A 137 -20.31 -0.66 1.70
N GLU A 138 -19.13 -1.17 1.33
CA GLU A 138 -18.51 -2.38 1.87
C GLU A 138 -18.17 -2.27 3.37
N VAL A 139 -17.98 -1.06 3.89
CA VAL A 139 -17.58 -0.81 5.29
C VAL A 139 -18.58 0.08 6.04
N ARG A 140 -19.72 0.41 5.42
CA ARG A 140 -20.63 1.44 5.91
C ARG A 140 -21.25 1.08 7.27
N ASP A 141 -21.73 -0.14 7.45
CA ASP A 141 -22.40 -0.55 8.68
C ASP A 141 -21.45 -0.57 9.88
N VAL A 142 -20.19 -0.96 9.66
CA VAL A 142 -19.15 -0.99 10.68
C VAL A 142 -18.64 0.43 11.01
N SER A 143 -18.81 1.39 10.09
CA SER A 143 -18.33 2.76 10.22
C SER A 143 -19.16 3.67 11.14
N LEU A 144 -20.43 3.35 11.39
CA LEU A 144 -21.36 4.27 12.07
C LEU A 144 -20.88 4.68 13.47
N THR A 145 -20.32 3.73 14.21
CA THR A 145 -19.75 3.99 15.54
C THR A 145 -18.55 4.92 15.44
N TYR A 146 -17.67 4.69 14.47
CA TYR A 146 -16.49 5.53 14.23
C TYR A 146 -16.90 6.95 13.88
N VAL A 147 -17.86 7.13 12.96
CA VAL A 147 -18.38 8.45 12.57
C VAL A 147 -18.96 9.17 13.79
N ARG A 148 -19.80 8.52 14.60
CA ARG A 148 -20.39 9.13 15.80
C ARG A 148 -19.35 9.58 16.82
N ILE A 149 -18.31 8.77 17.06
CA ILE A 149 -17.21 9.14 17.96
C ILE A 149 -16.46 10.35 17.39
N THR A 150 -16.10 10.29 16.12
CA THR A 150 -15.29 11.33 15.48
C THR A 150 -16.07 12.62 15.20
N SER A 151 -17.40 12.62 15.17
CA SER A 151 -18.23 13.84 15.10
C SER A 151 -17.89 14.86 16.19
N PHE A 152 -17.55 14.43 17.40
CA PHE A 152 -17.17 15.32 18.50
C PHE A 152 -15.79 15.96 18.33
N THR A 153 -14.99 15.49 17.37
CA THR A 153 -13.73 16.15 17.02
C THR A 153 -13.98 17.52 16.39
N VAL A 154 -15.14 17.73 15.77
CA VAL A 154 -15.54 19.03 15.21
C VAL A 154 -15.53 20.10 16.29
N PHE A 155 -16.11 19.84 17.47
CA PHE A 155 -16.08 20.77 18.60
C PHE A 155 -14.64 21.12 19.03
N SER A 156 -13.77 20.11 19.14
CA SER A 156 -12.37 20.37 19.50
C SER A 156 -11.64 21.18 18.44
N GLY A 157 -11.92 20.93 17.15
CA GLY A 157 -11.33 21.63 16.02
C GLY A 157 -11.77 23.09 15.91
N THR A 158 -13.05 23.40 16.16
CA THR A 158 -13.53 24.79 16.15
C THR A 158 -12.97 25.59 17.32
N LEU A 159 -12.87 24.98 18.52
CA LEU A 159 -12.23 25.59 19.68
C LEU A 159 -10.73 25.85 19.41
N GLU A 160 -10.01 24.85 18.92
CA GLU A 160 -8.60 24.96 18.52
C GLU A 160 -8.42 26.10 17.51
N THR A 161 -9.23 26.16 16.46
CA THR A 161 -9.13 27.18 15.41
C THR A 161 -9.41 28.58 15.93
N ALA A 162 -10.43 28.73 16.79
CA ALA A 162 -10.76 30.01 17.40
C ALA A 162 -9.62 30.52 18.30
N VAL A 163 -9.08 29.66 19.16
CA VAL A 163 -7.95 29.99 20.04
C VAL A 163 -6.72 30.32 19.20
N ALA A 164 -6.36 29.48 18.24
CA ALA A 164 -5.17 29.64 17.43
C ALA A 164 -5.22 30.93 16.60
N THR A 165 -6.33 31.19 15.91
CA THR A 165 -6.46 32.37 15.06
C THR A 165 -6.50 33.67 15.87
N ALA A 166 -7.26 33.70 16.97
CA ALA A 166 -7.34 34.87 17.82
C ALA A 166 -5.99 35.19 18.50
N THR A 167 -5.26 34.17 18.93
CA THR A 167 -3.95 34.35 19.57
C THR A 167 -2.87 34.75 18.58
N ARG A 168 -2.88 34.24 17.35
CA ARG A 168 -2.02 34.75 16.28
C ARG A 168 -2.31 36.23 15.97
N ALA A 169 -3.58 36.63 15.92
CA ALA A 169 -3.98 38.04 15.77
C ALA A 169 -3.56 38.92 16.97
N LEU A 170 -3.23 38.32 18.12
CA LEU A 170 -2.68 38.98 19.31
C LEU A 170 -1.13 38.89 19.39
N ASP A 171 -0.45 38.43 18.35
CA ASP A 171 1.01 38.16 18.32
C ASP A 171 1.50 37.12 19.32
N LYS A 172 0.69 36.07 19.51
CA LYS A 172 1.01 34.93 20.37
C LYS A 172 1.02 33.62 19.57
N PRO A 173 1.90 33.48 18.54
CA PRO A 173 2.03 32.23 17.77
C PRO A 173 2.58 31.05 18.60
N ASP A 174 3.09 31.32 19.80
CA ASP A 174 3.50 30.32 20.80
C ASP A 174 2.33 29.48 21.33
N ILE A 175 1.11 30.03 21.37
CA ILE A 175 -0.07 29.30 21.84
C ILE A 175 -0.50 28.22 20.82
N PRO A 176 -0.68 28.53 19.51
CA PRO A 176 -0.91 27.51 18.49
C PRO A 176 0.17 26.43 18.48
N LEU A 177 1.45 26.80 18.58
CA LEU A 177 2.54 25.81 18.63
C LEU A 177 2.41 24.87 19.84
N ALA A 178 2.04 25.40 21.01
CA ALA A 178 1.79 24.59 22.20
C ALA A 178 0.62 23.61 22.00
N ILE A 179 -0.46 24.05 21.35
CA ILE A 179 -1.60 23.17 20.98
C ILE A 179 -1.11 22.04 20.09
N SER A 180 -0.43 22.35 18.98
CA SER A 180 0.10 21.37 18.03
C SER A 180 1.08 20.39 18.70
N THR A 181 1.93 20.87 19.59
CA THR A 181 2.92 20.04 20.30
C THR A 181 2.24 19.08 21.28
N VAL A 182 1.29 19.56 22.08
CA VAL A 182 0.52 18.70 23.00
C VAL A 182 -0.27 17.67 22.21
N LYS A 183 -0.96 18.10 21.16
CA LYS A 183 -1.72 17.21 20.26
C LYS A 183 -0.83 16.11 19.69
N PHE A 184 0.32 16.46 19.11
CA PHE A 184 1.24 15.50 18.53
C PHE A 184 1.79 14.54 19.58
N ALA A 185 2.34 15.06 20.69
CA ALA A 185 2.98 14.24 21.71
C ALA A 185 2.00 13.25 22.37
N VAL A 186 0.80 13.71 22.74
CA VAL A 186 -0.19 12.85 23.40
C VAL A 186 -0.70 11.78 22.44
N ASN A 187 -0.96 12.14 21.17
CA ASN A 187 -1.37 11.16 20.16
C ASN A 187 -0.32 10.05 19.98
N ILE A 188 0.96 10.42 19.77
CA ILE A 188 2.04 9.44 19.59
C ILE A 188 2.17 8.52 20.80
N ILE A 189 2.11 9.06 22.01
CA ILE A 189 2.21 8.26 23.24
C ILE A 189 1.05 7.28 23.35
N LEU A 190 -0.19 7.74 23.13
CA LEU A 190 -1.38 6.89 23.28
C LEU A 190 -1.46 5.84 22.17
N ASP A 191 -1.20 6.18 20.92
CA ASP A 191 -1.18 5.22 19.82
C ASP A 191 -0.06 4.18 20.01
N PHE A 192 1.11 4.60 20.49
CA PHE A 192 2.18 3.65 20.78
C PHE A 192 1.79 2.67 21.89
N LEU A 193 1.19 3.17 22.98
CA LEU A 193 0.81 2.36 24.14
C LEU A 193 -0.42 1.47 23.89
N LEU A 194 -1.34 1.88 23.02
CA LEU A 194 -2.65 1.23 22.88
C LEU A 194 -2.90 0.60 21.50
N ILE A 195 -2.23 1.03 20.44
CA ILE A 195 -2.52 0.60 19.06
C ILE A 195 -1.34 -0.12 18.41
N SER A 196 -0.11 0.26 18.73
CA SER A 196 1.07 -0.31 18.07
C SER A 196 1.21 -1.82 18.28
N LYS A 197 2.02 -2.49 17.46
CA LYS A 197 2.36 -3.92 17.63
C LYS A 197 2.99 -4.25 18.99
N PHE A 198 3.45 -3.24 19.72
CA PHE A 198 4.07 -3.34 21.05
C PHE A 198 3.18 -2.76 22.15
N HIS A 199 1.86 -2.66 21.93
CA HIS A 199 0.94 -2.06 22.88
C HIS A 199 0.94 -2.79 24.24
N VAL A 200 0.61 -2.05 25.30
CA VAL A 200 0.59 -2.56 26.67
C VAL A 200 -0.77 -3.18 26.97
N GLY A 201 -0.82 -4.50 27.13
CA GLY A 201 -2.03 -5.26 27.46
C GLY A 201 -2.37 -6.33 26.43
N SER A 202 -3.35 -7.18 26.74
CA SER A 202 -3.76 -8.34 25.92
C SER A 202 -4.98 -8.10 25.02
N PHE A 203 -5.43 -6.85 24.87
CA PHE A 203 -6.59 -6.51 24.05
C PHE A 203 -6.21 -6.37 22.57
N LYS A 204 -7.17 -6.60 21.67
CA LYS A 204 -6.97 -6.40 20.22
C LYS A 204 -7.28 -4.94 19.84
N PRO A 205 -6.35 -4.18 19.25
CA PRO A 205 -6.61 -2.82 18.77
C PRO A 205 -7.76 -2.78 17.75
N THR A 206 -8.57 -1.72 17.79
CA THR A 206 -9.68 -1.51 16.85
C THR A 206 -9.67 -0.10 16.28
N VAL A 207 -10.31 0.09 15.13
CA VAL A 207 -10.42 1.41 14.47
C VAL A 207 -11.18 2.41 15.33
N ASN A 208 -12.19 1.96 16.09
CA ASN A 208 -12.92 2.80 17.05
C ASN A 208 -12.03 3.30 18.20
N MET A 209 -11.06 2.50 18.64
CA MET A 209 -10.09 2.93 19.65
C MET A 209 -9.19 4.04 19.11
N GLN A 210 -8.72 3.92 17.87
CA GLN A 210 -7.96 4.99 17.21
C GLN A 210 -8.78 6.28 17.12
N GLY A 211 -10.04 6.20 16.66
CA GLY A 211 -10.94 7.36 16.60
C GLY A 211 -11.19 8.01 17.97
N THR A 212 -11.26 7.20 19.03
CA THR A 212 -11.40 7.67 20.42
C THR A 212 -10.14 8.37 20.92
N ILE A 213 -8.95 7.79 20.67
CA ILE A 213 -7.66 8.40 21.02
C ILE A 213 -7.56 9.77 20.35
N GLN A 214 -7.86 9.85 19.05
CA GLN A 214 -7.83 11.09 18.30
C GLN A 214 -8.76 12.16 18.88
N LEU A 215 -9.99 11.79 19.26
CA LEU A 215 -10.92 12.70 19.94
C LEU A 215 -10.37 13.22 21.26
N VAL A 216 -9.88 12.32 22.12
CA VAL A 216 -9.32 12.67 23.43
C VAL A 216 -8.13 13.60 23.27
N CYS A 217 -7.19 13.29 22.39
CA CYS A 217 -6.01 14.12 22.13
C CYS A 217 -6.38 15.51 21.61
N ASN A 218 -7.35 15.60 20.69
CA ASN A 218 -7.80 16.89 20.16
C ASN A 218 -8.44 17.75 21.25
N LEU A 219 -9.29 17.17 22.10
CA LEU A 219 -9.88 17.87 23.24
C LEU A 219 -8.81 18.34 24.22
N VAL A 220 -7.89 17.46 24.62
CA VAL A 220 -6.79 17.79 25.55
C VAL A 220 -5.95 18.94 25.01
N ALA A 221 -5.59 18.91 23.72
CA ALA A 221 -4.81 19.96 23.09
C ALA A 221 -5.57 21.29 23.03
N ALA A 222 -6.84 21.28 22.63
CA ALA A 222 -7.67 22.48 22.55
C ALA A 222 -7.84 23.15 23.93
N PHE A 223 -8.12 22.36 24.98
CA PHE A 223 -8.22 22.87 26.35
C PHE A 223 -6.87 23.34 26.90
N ALA A 224 -5.77 22.63 26.62
CA ALA A 224 -4.43 23.06 27.03
C ALA A 224 -4.09 24.42 26.40
N GLY A 225 -4.41 24.62 25.11
CA GLY A 225 -4.28 25.90 24.42
C GLY A 225 -5.11 27.02 25.05
N LEU A 226 -6.38 26.74 25.36
CA LEU A 226 -7.27 27.69 26.01
C LEU A 226 -6.75 28.10 27.40
N VAL A 227 -6.31 27.15 28.22
CA VAL A 227 -5.73 27.41 29.55
C VAL A 227 -4.45 28.21 29.42
N TYR A 228 -3.60 27.90 28.43
CA TYR A 228 -2.38 28.66 28.19
C TYR A 228 -2.69 30.09 27.76
N PHE A 229 -3.67 30.30 26.88
CA PHE A 229 -4.15 31.64 26.52
C PHE A 229 -4.67 32.43 27.73
N LEU A 230 -5.56 31.82 28.52
CA LEU A 230 -6.17 32.47 29.68
C LEU A 230 -5.11 32.87 30.71
N SER A 231 -4.16 31.99 31.01
CA SER A 231 -3.10 32.27 31.97
C SER A 231 -2.10 33.33 31.49
N SER A 232 -1.63 33.23 30.24
CA SER A 232 -0.58 34.08 29.71
C SER A 232 -1.04 35.49 29.33
N ASN A 233 -2.30 35.65 28.93
CA ASN A 233 -2.85 36.93 28.47
C ASN A 233 -3.94 37.45 29.40
N THR A 234 -4.97 36.67 29.68
CA THR A 234 -6.16 37.18 30.41
C THR A 234 -5.87 37.41 31.89
N TRP A 235 -5.35 36.40 32.59
CA TRP A 235 -5.00 36.50 34.01
C TRP A 235 -3.79 37.40 34.23
N SER A 236 -2.82 37.36 33.31
CA SER A 236 -1.68 38.29 33.34
C SER A 236 -2.13 39.75 33.20
N PHE A 237 -3.04 40.05 32.28
CA PHE A 237 -3.58 41.41 32.08
C PHE A 237 -4.34 41.91 33.33
N LYS A 238 -5.22 41.08 33.90
CA LYS A 238 -5.92 41.41 35.16
C LYS A 238 -4.99 41.66 36.35
N ARG A 239 -3.83 40.99 36.40
CA ARG A 239 -2.83 41.18 37.47
C ARG A 239 -2.02 42.48 37.32
N HIS A 240 -1.72 42.90 36.09
CA HIS A 240 -0.86 44.06 35.84
C HIS A 240 -1.64 45.36 35.55
N THR A 241 -2.95 45.26 35.34
CA THR A 241 -3.83 46.42 35.07
C THR A 241 -5.05 46.35 35.99
N PRO A 242 -4.91 46.64 37.30
CA PRO A 242 -6.05 46.74 38.19
C PRO A 242 -6.74 48.10 37.96
N HIS A 243 -8.08 48.10 37.79
CA HIS A 243 -8.95 49.29 37.78
C HIS A 243 -9.04 50.19 36.52
N ASP A 244 -9.40 49.64 35.34
CA ASP A 244 -10.19 50.43 34.37
C ASP A 244 -11.63 49.88 34.31
N PRO A 245 -12.63 50.56 34.91
CA PRO A 245 -14.03 50.11 34.90
C PRO A 245 -14.67 50.07 33.51
N GLN A 246 -14.05 50.65 32.47
CA GLN A 246 -14.55 50.60 31.10
C GLN A 246 -14.13 49.34 30.32
N GLU A 247 -13.11 48.59 30.77
CA GLU A 247 -12.60 47.42 30.03
C GLU A 247 -13.22 46.09 30.50
N LYS A 248 -14.41 45.78 29.97
CA LYS A 248 -15.09 44.50 30.21
C LYS A 248 -14.42 43.38 29.40
N LEU A 249 -13.80 42.41 30.08
CA LEU A 249 -13.20 41.22 29.43
C LEU A 249 -14.21 40.09 29.16
N ARG A 250 -15.46 40.20 29.62
CA ARG A 250 -16.45 39.13 29.45
C ARG A 250 -16.98 39.09 28.00
N PRO A 251 -17.24 37.89 27.44
CA PRO A 251 -17.94 37.75 26.17
C PRO A 251 -19.19 38.63 26.12
N SER A 252 -19.46 39.25 24.98
CA SER A 252 -20.66 40.09 24.82
C SER A 252 -21.29 40.00 23.45
N PHE A 253 -22.61 40.14 23.40
CA PHE A 253 -23.35 40.17 22.14
C PHE A 253 -22.96 41.37 21.26
N HIS A 254 -22.58 42.49 21.88
CA HIS A 254 -22.07 43.65 21.14
C HIS A 254 -20.74 43.34 20.43
N ALA A 255 -19.80 42.68 21.11
CA ALA A 255 -18.55 42.24 20.50
C ALA A 255 -18.77 41.24 19.35
N LEU A 256 -19.79 40.38 19.47
CA LEU A 256 -20.17 39.47 18.38
C LEU A 256 -20.68 40.25 17.15
N LYS A 257 -21.53 41.27 17.34
CA LYS A 257 -22.00 42.15 16.25
C LYS A 257 -20.85 42.87 15.52
N VAL A 258 -19.71 43.08 16.17
CA VAL A 258 -18.52 43.64 15.53
C VAL A 258 -17.82 42.61 14.64
N LEU A 259 -17.76 41.35 15.07
CA LEU A 259 -17.09 40.26 14.34
C LEU A 259 -17.94 39.72 13.17
N LEU A 260 -19.27 39.76 13.29
CA LEU A 260 -20.19 39.09 12.38
C LEU A 260 -20.15 39.59 10.93
N PRO A 261 -20.16 40.91 10.62
CA PRO A 261 -20.27 41.37 9.24
C PRO A 261 -19.08 40.96 8.36
N PRO A 262 -17.81 41.13 8.77
CA PRO A 262 -16.68 40.61 8.00
C PRO A 262 -16.66 39.08 7.99
N GLY A 263 -17.06 38.44 9.10
CA GLY A 263 -17.08 36.98 9.20
C GLY A 263 -18.10 36.33 8.28
N LEU A 264 -19.23 36.98 7.99
CA LEU A 264 -20.27 36.45 7.11
C LEU A 264 -19.79 36.32 5.66
N ILE A 265 -18.99 37.27 5.18
CA ILE A 265 -18.42 37.22 3.82
C ILE A 265 -17.52 36.00 3.67
N PHE A 266 -16.61 35.78 4.62
CA PHE A 266 -15.72 34.62 4.61
C PHE A 266 -16.48 33.31 4.82
N PHE A 267 -17.51 33.32 5.66
CA PHE A 267 -18.37 32.15 5.83
C PHE A 267 -19.07 31.77 4.52
N THR A 268 -19.65 32.73 3.81
CA THR A 268 -20.36 32.46 2.55
C THR A 268 -19.42 31.93 1.47
N GLU A 269 -18.25 32.54 1.30
CA GLU A 269 -17.24 32.03 0.34
C GLU A 269 -16.79 30.62 0.70
N SER A 270 -16.41 30.39 1.96
CA SER A 270 -15.95 29.10 2.44
C SER A 270 -17.02 28.02 2.36
N ALA A 271 -18.29 28.35 2.67
CA ALA A 271 -19.41 27.44 2.57
C ALA A 271 -19.65 26.99 1.13
N VAL A 272 -19.62 27.91 0.16
CA VAL A 272 -19.76 27.58 -1.27
C VAL A 272 -18.60 26.70 -1.72
N ARG A 273 -17.36 27.09 -1.41
CA ARG A 273 -16.15 26.34 -1.79
C ARG A 273 -16.16 24.93 -1.22
N ASN A 274 -16.44 24.77 0.07
CA ASN A 274 -16.43 23.47 0.74
C ASN A 274 -17.64 22.61 0.34
N ALA A 275 -18.79 23.19 0.00
CA ALA A 275 -19.92 22.44 -0.55
C ALA A 275 -19.58 21.85 -1.92
N LEU A 276 -18.97 22.62 -2.82
CA LEU A 276 -18.50 22.13 -4.12
C LEU A 276 -17.43 21.03 -3.97
N TYR A 277 -16.51 21.21 -3.02
CA TYR A 277 -15.49 20.20 -2.73
C TYR A 277 -16.11 18.89 -2.20
N LEU A 278 -17.03 18.96 -1.23
CA LEU A 278 -17.70 17.77 -0.69
C LEU A 278 -18.57 17.07 -1.73
N TRP A 279 -19.18 17.80 -2.67
CA TRP A 279 -19.91 17.22 -3.80
C TRP A 279 -18.98 16.43 -4.75
N LEU A 280 -17.78 16.95 -5.03
CA LEU A 280 -16.75 16.20 -5.76
C LEU A 280 -16.36 14.92 -5.01
N VAL A 281 -16.11 15.03 -3.70
CA VAL A 281 -15.72 13.89 -2.86
C VAL A 281 -16.81 12.82 -2.85
N SER A 282 -18.08 13.18 -2.69
CA SER A 282 -19.17 12.19 -2.68
C SER A 282 -19.27 11.46 -4.02
N THR A 283 -18.98 12.14 -5.12
CA THR A 283 -18.92 11.53 -6.45
C THR A 283 -17.76 10.54 -6.56
N ILE A 284 -16.58 10.87 -6.03
CA ILE A 284 -15.42 9.96 -6.02
C ILE A 284 -15.69 8.72 -5.16
N VAL A 285 -16.29 8.90 -3.98
CA VAL A 285 -16.66 7.78 -3.09
C VAL A 285 -17.67 6.86 -3.77
N ALA A 286 -18.61 7.41 -4.54
CA ALA A 286 -19.58 6.64 -5.30
C ALA A 286 -18.96 5.76 -6.41
N LEU A 287 -17.70 6.00 -6.81
CA LEU A 287 -16.98 5.14 -7.76
C LEU A 287 -16.43 3.85 -7.12
N GLY A 288 -16.53 3.69 -5.79
CA GLY A 288 -16.14 2.48 -5.05
C GLY A 288 -14.90 2.63 -4.16
N ALA A 289 -14.63 1.61 -3.36
CA ALA A 289 -13.59 1.63 -2.31
C ALA A 289 -12.17 1.91 -2.83
N ILE A 290 -11.86 1.47 -4.05
CA ILE A 290 -10.54 1.68 -4.69
C ILE A 290 -10.30 3.18 -4.95
N TYR A 291 -11.25 3.86 -5.60
CA TYR A 291 -11.14 5.29 -5.90
C TYR A 291 -11.16 6.14 -4.63
N ALA A 292 -12.00 5.77 -3.65
CA ALA A 292 -12.03 6.43 -2.35
C ALA A 292 -10.67 6.33 -1.63
N THR A 293 -10.07 5.14 -1.62
CA THR A 293 -8.73 4.91 -1.04
C THR A 293 -7.65 5.71 -1.77
N ALA A 294 -7.66 5.68 -3.11
CA ALA A 294 -6.69 6.42 -3.91
C ALA A 294 -6.77 7.93 -3.68
N TRP A 295 -7.99 8.47 -3.59
CA TRP A 295 -8.24 9.85 -3.23
C TRP A 295 -7.76 10.17 -1.81
N GLY A 296 -8.00 9.28 -0.85
CA GLY A 296 -7.48 9.38 0.51
C GLY A 296 -5.96 9.48 0.57
N VAL A 297 -5.25 8.65 -0.21
CA VAL A 297 -3.77 8.70 -0.33
C VAL A 297 -3.31 10.02 -0.95
N PHE A 298 -3.91 10.43 -2.06
CA PHE A 298 -3.60 11.71 -2.71
C PHE A 298 -3.77 12.89 -1.75
N ASN A 299 -4.90 12.93 -1.03
CA ASN A 299 -5.17 13.98 -0.07
C ASN A 299 -4.16 14.00 1.08
N THR A 300 -3.75 12.84 1.59
CA THR A 300 -2.72 12.77 2.64
C THR A 300 -1.39 13.33 2.16
N ILE A 301 -0.95 12.97 0.95
CA ILE A 301 0.31 13.50 0.39
C ILE A 301 0.21 15.01 0.18
N ARG A 302 -0.89 15.47 -0.43
CA ARG A 302 -1.12 16.89 -0.71
C ARG A 302 -1.17 17.71 0.57
N TRP A 303 -2.06 17.37 1.50
CA TRP A 303 -2.25 18.14 2.73
C TRP A 303 -1.10 17.99 3.72
N GLY A 304 -0.40 16.84 3.69
CA GLY A 304 0.73 16.57 4.58
C GLY A 304 2.02 17.24 4.14
N LEU A 305 2.46 17.02 2.90
CA LEU A 305 3.77 17.48 2.42
C LEU A 305 3.70 18.84 1.74
N ILE A 306 2.67 19.06 0.90
CA ILE A 306 2.63 20.20 -0.02
C ILE A 306 1.96 21.42 0.63
N MET A 307 0.83 21.22 1.31
CA MET A 307 0.05 22.33 1.85
C MET A 307 0.64 22.92 3.13
N VAL A 308 1.48 22.20 3.87
CA VAL A 308 2.06 22.69 5.13
C VAL A 308 2.84 24.00 4.95
N PRO A 309 3.79 24.11 3.99
CA PRO A 309 4.45 25.39 3.72
C PRO A 309 3.49 26.47 3.23
N VAL A 310 2.50 26.13 2.40
CA VAL A 310 1.51 27.07 1.85
C VAL A 310 0.65 27.67 2.97
N GLN A 311 0.14 26.83 3.89
CA GLN A 311 -0.64 27.26 5.05
C GLN A 311 0.20 28.12 6.01
N ALA A 312 1.47 27.76 6.23
CA ALA A 312 2.37 28.57 7.04
C ALA A 312 2.60 29.96 6.43
N LEU A 313 2.75 30.04 5.11
CA LEU A 313 2.88 31.29 4.35
C LEU A 313 1.60 32.11 4.38
N GLU A 314 0.43 31.49 4.26
CA GLU A 314 -0.88 32.15 4.35
C GLU A 314 -1.06 32.78 5.75
N ALA A 315 -0.92 31.98 6.81
CA ALA A 315 -1.10 32.44 8.18
C ALA A 315 -0.14 33.59 8.54
N THR A 316 1.10 33.51 8.06
CA THR A 316 2.09 34.57 8.24
C THR A 316 1.70 35.83 7.47
N ALA A 317 1.31 35.71 6.20
CA ALA A 317 0.89 36.87 5.40
C ALA A 317 -0.31 37.58 6.02
N LEU A 318 -1.34 36.85 6.46
CA LEU A 318 -2.53 37.40 7.10
C LEU A 318 -2.19 38.22 8.36
N GLN A 319 -1.30 37.72 9.21
CA GLN A 319 -0.86 38.43 10.41
C GLN A 319 -0.24 39.80 10.06
N PHE A 320 0.72 39.83 9.14
CA PHE A 320 1.42 41.07 8.79
C PHE A 320 0.56 42.04 7.97
N ILE A 321 -0.37 41.54 7.16
CA ILE A 321 -1.36 42.38 6.47
C ILE A 321 -2.27 43.08 7.49
N GLY A 322 -2.75 42.36 8.50
CA GLY A 322 -3.52 42.93 9.60
C GLY A 322 -2.78 44.06 10.33
N HIS A 323 -1.48 43.89 10.58
CA HIS A 323 -0.64 44.94 11.18
C HIS A 323 -0.47 46.14 10.26
N ASN A 324 -0.09 45.91 9.00
CA ASN A 324 0.11 46.99 8.03
C ASN A 324 -1.18 47.82 7.84
N TRP A 325 -2.34 47.15 7.87
CA TRP A 325 -3.64 47.80 7.85
C TRP A 325 -3.86 48.68 9.08
N GLY A 326 -3.60 48.17 10.28
CA GLY A 326 -3.70 48.93 11.53
C GLY A 326 -2.76 50.14 11.57
N ASP A 327 -1.53 50.00 11.07
CA ASP A 327 -0.56 51.09 10.97
C ASP A 327 -0.99 52.16 9.96
N TRP A 328 -1.55 51.74 8.83
CA TRP A 328 -2.10 52.67 7.84
C TRP A 328 -3.33 53.42 8.39
N ARG A 329 -4.25 52.74 9.08
CA ARG A 329 -5.42 53.38 9.71
C ARG A 329 -5.05 54.41 10.76
N LYS A 330 -3.94 54.20 11.48
CA LYS A 330 -3.39 55.19 12.41
C LYS A 330 -2.94 56.46 11.70
N ARG A 331 -2.41 56.36 10.48
CA ARG A 331 -1.93 57.50 9.67
C ARG A 331 -3.06 58.33 9.07
N VAL A 332 -4.17 57.70 8.68
CA VAL A 332 -5.32 58.33 7.98
C VAL A 332 -6.44 58.76 8.95
N ASP A 333 -6.16 58.77 10.25
CA ASP A 333 -7.11 58.99 11.35
C ASP A 333 -8.16 57.87 11.54
N ILE A 334 -8.25 57.40 12.79
CA ILE A 334 -9.09 56.27 13.23
C ILE A 334 -10.58 56.67 13.25
N SER A 335 -10.90 57.96 13.40
CA SER A 335 -12.28 58.45 13.49
C SER A 335 -13.00 58.49 12.13
N THR A 336 -12.24 58.55 11.04
CA THR A 336 -12.76 58.55 9.67
C THR A 336 -13.39 57.20 9.31
N ARG A 337 -14.71 57.17 9.04
CA ARG A 337 -15.48 55.94 8.76
C ARG A 337 -15.21 55.33 7.37
N LYS A 338 -14.85 56.14 6.37
CA LYS A 338 -14.58 55.71 4.99
C LYS A 338 -13.26 56.32 4.48
N PRO A 339 -12.11 55.86 5.00
CA PRO A 339 -10.81 56.34 4.52
C PRO A 339 -10.56 55.87 3.08
N GLN A 340 -10.01 56.74 2.23
CA GLN A 340 -9.60 56.36 0.87
C GLN A 340 -8.09 56.05 0.85
N ALA A 341 -7.74 54.85 0.40
CA ALA A 341 -6.35 54.40 0.29
C ALA A 341 -5.83 54.64 -1.14
N SER A 342 -4.59 55.12 -1.27
CA SER A 342 -3.92 55.18 -2.57
C SER A 342 -3.46 53.78 -3.01
N LEU A 343 -3.21 53.59 -4.31
CA LEU A 343 -2.61 52.35 -4.83
C LEU A 343 -1.25 52.03 -4.17
N LYS A 344 -0.47 53.05 -3.80
CA LYS A 344 0.80 52.88 -3.10
C LYS A 344 0.61 52.35 -1.68
N ASP A 345 -0.40 52.85 -0.97
CA ASP A 345 -0.77 52.37 0.37
C ASP A 345 -1.24 50.92 0.33
N LEU A 346 -2.13 50.60 -0.62
CA LEU A 346 -2.62 49.24 -0.84
C LEU A 346 -1.46 48.28 -1.10
N ARG A 347 -0.54 48.62 -2.02
CA ARG A 347 0.67 47.81 -2.29
C ARG A 347 1.53 47.61 -1.05
N GLY A 348 1.69 48.62 -0.20
CA GLY A 348 2.41 48.51 1.07
C GLY A 348 1.76 47.51 2.03
N ILE A 349 0.43 47.57 2.14
CA ILE A 349 -0.36 46.70 3.03
C ILE A 349 -0.29 45.24 2.58
N VAL A 350 -0.48 44.97 1.29
CA VAL A 350 -0.56 43.60 0.75
C VAL A 350 0.79 42.99 0.36
N ARG A 351 1.90 43.71 0.49
CA ARG A 351 3.26 43.22 0.17
C ARG A 351 3.58 41.84 0.77
N PRO A 352 3.19 41.51 2.02
CA PRO A 352 3.40 40.17 2.57
C PRO A 352 2.67 39.06 1.78
N ALA A 353 1.47 39.30 1.26
CA ALA A 353 0.74 38.32 0.45
C ALA A 353 1.49 37.99 -0.85
N PHE A 354 1.98 39.01 -1.57
CA PHE A 354 2.74 38.78 -2.80
C PHE A 354 4.03 38.00 -2.54
N ARG A 355 4.73 38.30 -1.43
CA ARG A 355 5.92 37.53 -1.02
C ARG A 355 5.56 36.07 -0.72
N SER A 356 4.49 35.82 0.03
CA SER A 356 4.02 34.46 0.32
C SER A 356 3.62 33.70 -0.94
N LEU A 357 2.85 34.34 -1.83
CA LEU A 357 2.39 33.73 -3.08
C LEU A 357 3.57 33.30 -3.95
N PHE A 358 4.58 34.17 -4.10
CA PHE A 358 5.76 33.85 -4.88
C PHE A 358 6.52 32.64 -4.32
N ILE A 359 6.72 32.59 -3.00
CA ILE A 359 7.40 31.45 -2.34
C ILE A 359 6.55 30.18 -2.48
N ALA A 360 5.23 30.28 -2.30
CA ALA A 360 4.31 29.15 -2.44
C ALA A 360 4.36 28.58 -3.86
N LEU A 361 4.31 29.40 -4.90
CA LEU A 361 4.37 28.94 -6.30
C LEU A 361 5.69 28.25 -6.64
N ILE A 362 6.82 28.77 -6.14
CA ILE A 362 8.15 28.14 -6.36
C ILE A 362 8.22 26.75 -5.72
N PHE A 363 7.51 26.53 -4.61
CA PHE A 363 7.51 25.25 -3.93
C PHE A 363 6.44 24.29 -4.50
N GLU A 364 5.21 24.77 -4.64
CA GLU A 364 4.05 23.96 -4.98
C GLU A 364 4.09 23.47 -6.43
N VAL A 365 4.44 24.34 -7.39
CA VAL A 365 4.38 23.99 -8.82
C VAL A 365 5.36 22.86 -9.18
N PRO A 366 6.66 22.91 -8.81
CA PRO A 366 7.58 21.83 -9.12
C PRO A 366 7.19 20.50 -8.45
N ILE A 367 6.71 20.54 -7.21
CA ILE A 367 6.30 19.33 -6.48
C ILE A 367 5.04 18.73 -7.09
N ALA A 368 4.06 19.55 -7.47
CA ALA A 368 2.86 19.09 -8.17
C ALA A 368 3.22 18.41 -9.50
N ILE A 369 4.07 19.04 -10.32
CA ILE A 369 4.55 18.45 -11.59
C ILE A 369 5.26 17.12 -11.32
N PHE A 370 6.18 17.08 -10.35
CA PHE A 370 6.91 15.87 -9.99
C PHE A 370 5.96 14.75 -9.55
N LEU A 371 5.02 15.04 -8.64
CA LEU A 371 4.07 14.04 -8.16
C LEU A 371 3.13 13.56 -9.26
N THR A 372 2.70 14.41 -10.19
CA THR A 372 1.88 13.98 -11.32
C THR A 372 2.63 13.03 -12.24
N LEU A 373 3.88 13.34 -12.59
CA LEU A 373 4.67 12.57 -13.55
C LEU A 373 5.24 11.28 -12.98
N PHE A 374 5.73 11.32 -11.74
CA PHE A 374 6.49 10.22 -11.13
C PHE A 374 5.76 9.50 -9.99
N GLY A 375 4.69 10.08 -9.43
CA GLY A 375 3.93 9.49 -8.33
C GLY A 375 2.55 9.00 -8.75
N ALA A 376 1.63 9.93 -9.01
CA ALA A 376 0.22 9.68 -9.21
C ALA A 376 -0.07 8.82 -10.45
N LYS A 377 0.64 9.02 -11.57
CA LYS A 377 0.40 8.24 -12.79
C LYS A 377 0.78 6.75 -12.65
N PRO A 378 2.01 6.39 -12.21
CA PRO A 378 2.36 4.99 -11.93
C PRO A 378 1.50 4.36 -10.84
N PHE A 379 1.20 5.10 -9.77
CA PHE A 379 0.38 4.62 -8.66
C PHE A 379 -1.08 4.38 -9.07
N ALA A 380 -1.65 5.29 -9.87
CA ALA A 380 -2.98 5.11 -10.45
C ALA A 380 -3.00 3.92 -11.42
N SER A 381 -1.97 3.71 -12.25
CA SER A 381 -1.87 2.51 -13.07
C SER A 381 -1.85 1.23 -12.23
N TYR A 382 -1.04 1.18 -11.17
CA TYR A 382 -0.97 0.06 -10.24
C TYR A 382 -2.32 -0.23 -9.57
N ILE A 383 -2.98 0.79 -9.01
CA ILE A 383 -4.29 0.67 -8.35
C ILE A 383 -5.41 0.34 -9.36
N SER A 384 -5.39 0.97 -10.54
CA SER A 384 -6.42 0.80 -11.57
C SER A 384 -6.44 -0.58 -12.18
N LEU A 385 -5.32 -1.33 -12.06
CA LEU A 385 -5.31 -2.71 -12.46
C LEU A 385 -6.19 -3.50 -11.47
N GLY A 386 -5.90 -3.53 -10.17
CA GLY A 386 -6.74 -4.28 -9.20
C GLY A 386 -7.03 -5.73 -9.63
N LEU A 387 -6.21 -6.25 -10.55
CA LEU A 387 -6.45 -7.51 -11.25
C LEU A 387 -5.86 -8.64 -10.40
N SER A 388 -6.51 -9.79 -10.46
CA SER A 388 -5.93 -11.01 -9.90
C SER A 388 -4.60 -11.33 -10.58
N LEU A 389 -3.74 -12.11 -9.91
CA LEU A 389 -2.45 -12.58 -10.46
C LEU A 389 -2.61 -13.31 -11.80
N GLY A 390 -3.81 -13.82 -12.11
CA GLY A 390 -4.10 -14.48 -13.38
C GLY A 390 -4.13 -13.54 -14.58
N HIS A 391 -4.29 -12.22 -14.37
CA HIS A 391 -4.18 -11.22 -15.45
C HIS A 391 -2.75 -10.74 -15.69
N LEU A 392 -1.74 -11.29 -15.00
CA LEU A 392 -0.34 -10.99 -15.28
C LEU A 392 0.01 -11.44 -16.71
N SER A 393 0.24 -10.44 -17.56
CA SER A 393 0.51 -10.56 -18.99
C SER A 393 1.58 -9.55 -19.40
N THR A 394 1.95 -9.57 -20.68
CA THR A 394 2.91 -8.61 -21.26
C THR A 394 2.41 -7.17 -21.21
N GLU A 395 1.10 -6.96 -21.11
CA GLU A 395 0.45 -5.65 -21.03
C GLU A 395 0.36 -5.13 -19.59
N THR A 396 0.04 -6.01 -18.64
CA THR A 396 -0.16 -5.65 -17.22
C THR A 396 1.15 -5.66 -16.41
N PHE A 397 2.17 -6.37 -16.91
CA PHE A 397 3.54 -6.36 -16.37
C PHE A 397 4.55 -5.97 -17.47
N PRO A 398 4.53 -4.72 -17.96
CA PRO A 398 5.32 -4.35 -19.13
C PRO A 398 6.82 -4.29 -18.80
N LEU A 399 7.61 -5.06 -19.55
CA LEU A 399 9.08 -5.06 -19.49
C LEU A 399 9.69 -4.52 -20.80
N PRO A 400 9.53 -3.22 -21.13
CA PRO A 400 9.85 -2.69 -22.46
C PRO A 400 11.32 -2.84 -22.86
N LYS A 401 12.23 -2.86 -21.88
CA LYS A 401 13.68 -3.02 -22.12
C LYS A 401 14.15 -4.48 -22.14
N LEU A 402 13.34 -5.40 -21.63
CA LEU A 402 13.74 -6.81 -21.42
C LEU A 402 12.91 -7.79 -22.28
N HIS A 403 11.73 -7.37 -22.76
CA HIS A 403 10.83 -8.20 -23.53
C HIS A 403 11.50 -8.87 -24.74
N SER A 404 12.25 -8.10 -25.55
CA SER A 404 12.94 -8.64 -26.73
C SER A 404 13.94 -9.73 -26.38
N GLU A 405 14.70 -9.57 -25.29
CA GLU A 405 15.64 -10.60 -24.82
C GLU A 405 14.91 -11.83 -24.26
N LEU A 406 13.80 -11.65 -23.56
CA LEU A 406 12.98 -12.78 -23.08
C LEU A 406 12.34 -13.57 -24.22
N ARG A 407 11.94 -12.90 -25.32
CA ARG A 407 11.47 -13.60 -26.53
C ARG A 407 12.58 -14.41 -27.20
N LYS A 408 13.80 -13.86 -27.30
CA LYS A 408 14.97 -14.64 -27.78
C LYS A 408 15.24 -15.87 -26.92
N LEU A 409 15.06 -15.77 -25.59
CA LEU A 409 15.18 -16.92 -24.70
C LEU A 409 14.05 -17.94 -24.92
N SER A 410 12.82 -17.51 -25.25
CA SER A 410 11.79 -18.46 -25.68
C SER A 410 12.17 -19.18 -26.97
N ASP A 411 12.73 -18.47 -27.95
CA ASP A 411 13.24 -19.11 -29.17
C ASP A 411 14.34 -20.14 -28.86
N GLU A 412 15.30 -19.79 -28.00
CA GLU A 412 16.37 -20.67 -27.53
C GLU A 412 15.82 -21.94 -26.85
N LEU A 413 14.71 -21.81 -26.11
CA LEU A 413 14.03 -22.91 -25.45
C LEU A 413 13.38 -23.89 -26.44
N HIS A 414 12.86 -23.41 -27.57
CA HIS A 414 12.12 -24.25 -28.52
C HIS A 414 12.95 -24.72 -29.72
N LYS A 415 14.00 -23.97 -30.08
CA LYS A 415 14.80 -24.15 -31.30
C LYS A 415 16.28 -24.41 -31.01
N GLY A 416 16.77 -24.03 -29.82
CA GLY A 416 18.17 -24.13 -29.41
C GLY A 416 18.41 -25.27 -28.42
N HIS A 417 19.09 -24.98 -27.31
CA HIS A 417 19.54 -25.96 -26.31
C HIS A 417 18.41 -26.57 -25.48
N GLY A 418 17.20 -26.00 -25.51
CA GLY A 418 16.06 -26.55 -24.78
C GLY A 418 16.01 -26.20 -23.30
N PHE A 419 16.91 -25.34 -22.81
CA PHE A 419 16.84 -24.79 -21.45
C PHE A 419 17.66 -23.49 -21.33
N PHE A 420 17.35 -22.69 -20.31
CA PHE A 420 18.20 -21.58 -19.86
C PHE A 420 17.95 -21.25 -18.38
N VAL A 421 18.83 -20.43 -17.81
CA VAL A 421 18.69 -19.92 -16.43
C VAL A 421 18.83 -18.39 -16.43
N ILE A 422 17.84 -17.69 -15.87
CA ILE A 422 17.92 -16.28 -15.54
C ILE A 422 18.41 -16.17 -14.10
N ARG A 423 19.47 -15.41 -13.86
CA ARG A 423 20.12 -15.31 -12.54
C ARG A 423 19.96 -13.93 -11.91
N GLY A 424 19.99 -13.89 -10.59
CA GLY A 424 20.24 -12.67 -9.83
C GLY A 424 19.01 -11.92 -9.31
N VAL A 425 17.84 -12.55 -9.20
CA VAL A 425 16.71 -11.94 -8.50
C VAL A 425 16.95 -12.00 -7.00
N ASN A 426 17.05 -10.85 -6.33
CA ASN A 426 17.25 -10.80 -4.89
C ASN A 426 15.92 -11.03 -4.14
N VAL A 427 15.56 -12.30 -3.96
CA VAL A 427 14.27 -12.73 -3.39
C VAL A 427 14.00 -12.21 -1.97
N ASP A 428 15.04 -11.95 -1.19
CA ASP A 428 14.93 -11.49 0.20
C ASP A 428 14.44 -10.03 0.31
N ASN A 429 14.51 -9.27 -0.79
CA ASN A 429 14.00 -7.90 -0.86
C ASN A 429 12.49 -7.83 -1.12
N TYR A 430 11.83 -8.98 -1.36
CA TYR A 430 10.44 -9.04 -1.79
C TYR A 430 9.62 -9.95 -0.88
N THR A 431 8.35 -9.63 -0.69
CA THR A 431 7.39 -10.51 -0.05
C THR A 431 7.15 -11.78 -0.89
N ARG A 432 6.47 -12.77 -0.33
CA ARG A 432 6.10 -14.01 -1.05
C ARG A 432 5.24 -13.71 -2.29
N GLU A 433 4.28 -12.81 -2.13
CA GLU A 433 3.38 -12.39 -3.21
C GLU A 433 4.15 -11.63 -4.30
N GLU A 434 5.01 -10.68 -3.93
CA GLU A 434 5.84 -9.94 -4.89
C GLU A 434 6.81 -10.88 -5.65
N ASN A 435 7.41 -11.86 -4.97
CA ASN A 435 8.22 -12.89 -5.63
C ASN A 435 7.40 -13.71 -6.64
N ALA A 436 6.15 -14.06 -6.32
CA ALA A 436 5.25 -14.72 -7.25
C ALA A 436 4.89 -13.81 -8.45
N ILE A 437 4.62 -12.52 -8.21
CA ILE A 437 4.36 -11.52 -9.27
C ILE A 437 5.55 -11.40 -10.21
N ILE A 438 6.78 -11.23 -9.68
CA ILE A 438 8.01 -11.12 -10.47
C ILE A 438 8.19 -12.37 -11.32
N TYR A 439 8.01 -13.54 -10.72
CA TYR A 439 8.19 -14.81 -11.41
C TYR A 439 7.16 -15.02 -12.52
N VAL A 440 5.88 -14.79 -12.25
CA VAL A 440 4.80 -14.94 -13.23
C VAL A 440 4.91 -13.87 -14.31
N GLY A 441 5.20 -12.62 -13.96
CA GLY A 441 5.36 -11.51 -14.90
C GLY A 441 6.49 -11.76 -15.91
N ILE A 442 7.68 -12.16 -15.44
CA ILE A 442 8.81 -12.53 -16.32
C ILE A 442 8.42 -13.73 -17.19
N SER A 443 7.80 -14.76 -16.60
CA SER A 443 7.39 -15.97 -17.32
C SER A 443 6.40 -15.66 -18.44
N SER A 444 5.47 -14.71 -18.25
CA SER A 444 4.48 -14.31 -19.26
C SER A 444 5.11 -13.74 -20.55
N HIS A 445 6.32 -13.17 -20.49
CA HIS A 445 7.04 -12.74 -21.69
C HIS A 445 7.74 -13.90 -22.42
N ILE A 446 8.05 -15.00 -21.73
CA ILE A 446 8.70 -16.19 -22.30
C ILE A 446 7.63 -17.13 -22.87
N ALA A 447 6.61 -17.42 -22.09
CA ALA A 447 5.51 -18.31 -22.43
C ALA A 447 4.24 -17.86 -21.70
N SER A 448 3.26 -17.37 -22.46
CA SER A 448 2.11 -16.64 -21.92
C SER A 448 1.01 -17.55 -21.34
N GLN A 449 0.91 -18.80 -21.78
CA GLN A 449 -0.09 -19.73 -21.26
C GLN A 449 0.45 -20.50 -20.06
N ARG A 450 -0.33 -20.52 -18.98
CA ARG A 450 -0.02 -21.25 -17.74
C ARG A 450 -0.90 -22.50 -17.63
N GLY A 451 -0.28 -23.64 -17.42
CA GLY A 451 -0.94 -24.94 -17.32
C GLY A 451 -1.45 -25.23 -15.91
N ARG A 452 -2.65 -25.79 -15.82
CA ARG A 452 -3.27 -26.30 -14.59
C ARG A 452 -2.43 -27.44 -14.01
N GLN A 453 -1.99 -27.26 -12.78
CA GLN A 453 -1.28 -28.26 -11.99
C GLN A 453 -2.21 -28.96 -10.99
N ASP A 454 -3.22 -28.28 -10.46
CA ASP A 454 -4.26 -28.91 -9.64
C ASP A 454 -5.63 -28.39 -10.03
N SER A 455 -6.64 -29.23 -9.90
CA SER A 455 -8.04 -28.88 -10.20
C SER A 455 -8.84 -28.50 -8.94
N LYS A 456 -8.19 -28.51 -7.78
CA LYS A 456 -8.77 -28.16 -6.49
C LYS A 456 -7.78 -27.38 -5.62
N PHE A 457 -8.30 -26.44 -4.84
CA PHE A 457 -7.58 -25.71 -3.80
C PHE A 457 -8.55 -25.41 -2.64
N ASP A 458 -8.12 -25.64 -1.40
CA ASP A 458 -8.96 -25.51 -0.19
C ASP A 458 -10.34 -26.19 -0.29
N GLY A 459 -10.37 -27.39 -0.88
CA GLY A 459 -11.58 -28.20 -1.04
C GLY A 459 -12.54 -27.72 -2.14
N LYS A 460 -12.24 -26.63 -2.84
CA LYS A 460 -13.05 -26.08 -3.94
C LYS A 460 -12.41 -26.37 -5.30
N PRO A 461 -13.20 -26.48 -6.39
CA PRO A 461 -12.66 -26.49 -7.75
C PRO A 461 -11.85 -25.23 -8.03
N ALA A 462 -10.64 -25.36 -8.58
CA ALA A 462 -9.74 -24.25 -8.85
C ALA A 462 -8.72 -24.62 -9.93
N ASP A 463 -8.25 -23.65 -10.71
CA ASP A 463 -7.17 -23.85 -11.67
C ASP A 463 -5.84 -23.43 -11.05
N VAL A 464 -5.24 -24.31 -10.26
CA VAL A 464 -3.96 -23.99 -9.61
C VAL A 464 -2.84 -24.05 -10.64
N VAL A 465 -2.25 -22.91 -10.96
CA VAL A 465 -1.21 -22.79 -11.99
C VAL A 465 0.20 -22.63 -11.42
N LEU A 466 0.32 -22.11 -10.20
CA LEU A 466 1.58 -22.00 -9.45
C LEU A 466 1.62 -23.04 -8.34
N THR A 467 2.71 -23.79 -8.21
CA THR A 467 2.87 -24.76 -7.12
C THR A 467 4.24 -24.66 -6.47
N HIS A 468 4.37 -25.20 -5.26
CA HIS A 468 5.62 -25.19 -4.51
C HIS A 468 6.31 -26.56 -4.59
N VAL A 469 7.64 -26.56 -4.76
CA VAL A 469 8.49 -27.76 -4.70
C VAL A 469 9.39 -27.60 -3.48
N LYS A 470 9.04 -28.30 -2.40
CA LYS A 470 9.63 -28.18 -1.06
C LYS A 470 9.33 -29.46 -0.27
N ASP A 471 10.22 -29.85 0.65
CA ASP A 471 9.89 -30.93 1.60
C ASP A 471 8.71 -30.53 2.51
N LEU A 472 7.64 -31.31 2.44
CA LEU A 472 6.43 -31.15 3.26
C LEU A 472 6.22 -32.34 4.20
N SER A 473 7.23 -33.19 4.35
CA SER A 473 7.18 -34.31 5.28
C SER A 473 7.26 -33.89 6.74
N ALA A 474 7.86 -32.74 7.04
CA ALA A 474 7.87 -32.15 8.37
C ALA A 474 6.49 -31.53 8.71
N GLY A 475 5.53 -32.38 9.11
CA GLY A 475 4.18 -31.96 9.51
C GLY A 475 3.05 -32.84 8.95
N GLN A 476 3.36 -33.79 8.09
CA GLN A 476 2.44 -34.81 7.56
C GLN A 476 3.04 -36.19 7.79
N ASP A 477 2.21 -37.22 7.86
CA ASP A 477 2.74 -38.59 7.81
C ASP A 477 3.41 -38.79 6.45
N LYS A 478 4.70 -39.16 6.43
CA LYS A 478 5.44 -39.50 5.19
C LYS A 478 4.69 -40.55 4.37
N SER A 479 3.89 -41.39 5.01
CA SER A 479 3.02 -42.39 4.37
C SER A 479 1.84 -41.81 3.55
N ALA A 480 1.62 -40.49 3.61
CA ALA A 480 0.57 -39.77 2.87
C ALA A 480 1.09 -39.05 1.61
N ILE A 481 2.42 -38.91 1.45
CA ILE A 481 3.05 -38.21 0.32
C ILE A 481 3.32 -39.16 -0.85
N GLY A 482 2.68 -38.91 -1.99
CA GLY A 482 2.77 -39.70 -3.21
C GLY A 482 3.64 -39.11 -4.32
N SER A 483 4.47 -38.11 -4.01
CA SER A 483 5.33 -37.46 -5.00
C SER A 483 6.68 -37.03 -4.42
N PRO A 484 7.81 -37.34 -5.10
CA PRO A 484 9.15 -36.96 -4.64
C PRO A 484 9.39 -35.44 -4.64
N ALA A 485 8.56 -34.67 -5.34
CA ALA A 485 8.60 -33.21 -5.32
C ALA A 485 8.35 -32.61 -3.92
N TYR A 486 7.75 -33.39 -3.01
CA TYR A 486 7.43 -32.97 -1.64
C TYR A 486 8.23 -33.70 -0.56
N THR A 487 9.30 -34.41 -0.95
CA THR A 487 10.20 -35.12 -0.03
C THR A 487 11.65 -34.75 -0.31
N THR A 488 12.55 -35.18 0.59
CA THR A 488 14.00 -35.04 0.46
C THR A 488 14.68 -36.07 -0.44
N ASP A 489 13.94 -37.09 -0.89
CA ASP A 489 14.47 -38.23 -1.65
C ASP A 489 14.99 -37.85 -3.03
N ARG A 490 15.88 -38.65 -3.62
CA ARG A 490 16.31 -38.40 -5.00
C ARG A 490 15.12 -38.46 -5.97
N GLN A 491 14.96 -37.43 -6.80
CA GLN A 491 13.99 -37.45 -7.90
C GLN A 491 14.73 -37.81 -9.18
N VAL A 492 14.52 -39.05 -9.65
CA VAL A 492 15.16 -39.58 -10.86
C VAL A 492 14.77 -38.81 -12.12
N PHE A 493 15.54 -38.97 -13.21
CA PHE A 493 15.24 -38.36 -14.50
C PHE A 493 13.80 -38.62 -14.93
N HIS A 494 13.10 -37.54 -15.24
CA HIS A 494 11.70 -37.50 -15.65
C HIS A 494 11.43 -36.24 -16.47
N THR A 495 10.27 -36.24 -17.10
CA THR A 495 9.60 -35.06 -17.64
C THR A 495 8.28 -34.87 -16.90
N ASP A 496 7.89 -33.64 -16.64
CA ASP A 496 6.58 -33.32 -16.05
C ASP A 496 5.47 -33.39 -17.11
N SER A 497 4.27 -32.88 -16.81
CA SER A 497 3.25 -32.58 -17.84
C SER A 497 3.44 -31.16 -18.37
N GLY A 498 3.00 -30.90 -19.60
CA GLY A 498 3.10 -29.59 -20.26
C GLY A 498 4.36 -29.43 -21.12
N ASP A 499 4.41 -28.33 -21.87
CA ASP A 499 5.46 -28.05 -22.86
C ASP A 499 6.75 -27.53 -22.20
N ILE A 500 6.60 -26.64 -21.22
CA ILE A 500 7.72 -25.99 -20.52
C ILE A 500 7.56 -26.19 -19.01
N VAL A 501 8.62 -26.60 -18.35
CA VAL A 501 8.73 -26.55 -16.89
C VAL A 501 9.59 -25.36 -16.52
N SER A 502 9.04 -24.50 -15.67
CA SER A 502 9.76 -23.38 -15.10
C SER A 502 9.87 -23.54 -13.59
N LEU A 503 11.03 -23.24 -13.02
CA LEU A 503 11.32 -23.25 -11.60
C LEU A 503 11.91 -21.90 -11.16
N PHE A 504 11.52 -21.40 -9.99
CA PHE A 504 12.11 -20.22 -9.36
C PHE A 504 12.59 -20.54 -7.95
N CYS A 505 13.88 -20.32 -7.67
CA CYS A 505 14.49 -20.65 -6.40
C CYS A 505 14.32 -19.55 -5.37
N LEU A 506 13.44 -19.77 -4.39
CA LEU A 506 13.29 -18.90 -3.23
C LEU A 506 14.33 -19.22 -2.16
N GLU A 507 14.68 -20.49 -2.00
CA GLU A 507 15.75 -20.93 -1.10
C GLU A 507 16.33 -22.29 -1.55
N THR A 508 17.60 -22.51 -1.23
CA THR A 508 18.36 -23.73 -1.50
C THR A 508 18.32 -24.68 -0.30
N ALA A 509 18.64 -25.96 -0.54
CA ALA A 509 18.88 -26.91 0.55
C ALA A 509 20.14 -26.54 1.33
N LEU A 510 20.30 -27.04 2.55
CA LEU A 510 21.57 -26.94 3.27
C LEU A 510 22.67 -27.74 2.54
N GLU A 511 22.36 -28.97 2.16
CA GLU A 511 23.26 -29.87 1.41
C GLU A 511 22.51 -30.62 0.30
N GLY A 512 23.16 -30.81 -0.85
CA GLY A 512 22.61 -31.58 -1.98
C GLY A 512 21.53 -30.85 -2.79
N GLY A 513 20.62 -31.59 -3.41
CA GLY A 513 19.45 -31.03 -4.09
C GLY A 513 19.71 -30.36 -5.43
N ALA A 514 20.87 -30.65 -6.04
CA ALA A 514 21.27 -30.10 -7.33
C ALA A 514 20.25 -30.45 -8.43
N SER A 515 19.88 -29.44 -9.23
CA SER A 515 19.05 -29.62 -10.43
C SER A 515 19.93 -30.08 -11.60
N ARG A 516 19.65 -31.29 -12.09
CA ARG A 516 20.37 -31.94 -13.19
C ARG A 516 19.48 -32.04 -14.40
N ILE A 517 20.04 -31.80 -15.57
CA ILE A 517 19.33 -31.87 -16.85
C ILE A 517 20.12 -32.72 -17.83
N ALA A 518 19.43 -33.40 -18.74
CA ALA A 518 20.09 -34.01 -19.89
C ALA A 518 19.21 -33.98 -21.15
N SER A 519 19.86 -33.88 -22.30
CA SER A 519 19.20 -33.87 -23.61
C SER A 519 18.60 -35.24 -23.92
N THR A 520 17.30 -35.29 -24.16
CA THR A 520 16.61 -36.52 -24.56
C THR A 520 17.08 -36.98 -25.94
N TRP A 521 17.50 -36.06 -26.81
CA TRP A 521 18.05 -36.36 -28.13
C TRP A 521 19.42 -37.03 -28.05
N ARG A 522 20.30 -36.58 -27.15
CA ARG A 522 21.60 -37.23 -26.96
C ARG A 522 21.43 -38.65 -26.43
N VAL A 523 20.49 -38.85 -25.50
CA VAL A 523 20.14 -40.18 -24.97
C VAL A 523 19.52 -41.06 -26.05
N TYR A 524 18.57 -40.53 -26.84
CA TYR A 524 17.98 -41.22 -27.98
C TYR A 524 19.05 -41.69 -28.97
N ASN A 525 20.00 -40.83 -29.35
CA ASN A 525 21.07 -41.18 -30.28
C ASN A 525 21.96 -42.31 -29.75
N GLU A 526 22.27 -42.30 -28.45
CA GLU A 526 23.05 -43.38 -27.84
C GLU A 526 22.28 -44.70 -27.78
N LEU A 527 20.99 -44.66 -27.47
CA LEU A 527 20.10 -45.83 -27.52
C LEU A 527 19.94 -46.33 -28.95
N ALA A 528 19.72 -45.47 -29.94
CA ALA A 528 19.62 -45.86 -31.34
C ALA A 528 20.89 -46.58 -31.84
N ARG A 529 22.06 -46.15 -31.36
CA ARG A 529 23.37 -46.74 -31.70
C ARG A 529 23.63 -48.08 -31.01
N THR A 530 23.21 -48.23 -29.75
CA THR A 530 23.64 -49.36 -28.90
C THR A 530 22.52 -50.36 -28.59
N ARG A 531 21.29 -49.88 -28.48
CA ARG A 531 20.08 -50.61 -28.05
C ARG A 531 18.83 -50.13 -28.80
N PRO A 532 18.78 -50.27 -30.14
CA PRO A 532 17.62 -49.86 -30.93
C PRO A 532 16.33 -50.62 -30.58
N ASP A 533 16.46 -51.79 -29.96
CA ASP A 533 15.35 -52.53 -29.35
C ASP A 533 14.63 -51.70 -28.26
N LEU A 534 15.36 -50.99 -27.41
CA LEU A 534 14.77 -50.13 -26.37
C LEU A 534 14.05 -48.92 -26.97
N ILE A 535 14.52 -48.38 -28.10
CA ILE A 535 13.79 -47.33 -28.84
C ILE A 535 12.44 -47.86 -29.33
N ARG A 536 12.38 -49.09 -29.84
CA ARG A 536 11.12 -49.72 -30.23
C ARG A 536 10.19 -49.88 -29.03
N THR A 537 10.71 -50.35 -27.89
CA THR A 537 9.93 -50.48 -26.64
C THR A 537 9.37 -49.14 -26.17
N LEU A 538 10.17 -48.06 -26.19
CA LEU A 538 9.72 -46.71 -25.81
C LEU A 538 8.65 -46.14 -26.75
N SER A 539 8.60 -46.62 -28.00
CA SER A 539 7.64 -46.20 -29.02
C SER A 539 6.37 -47.05 -29.05
N GLN A 540 6.32 -48.15 -28.30
CA GLN A 540 5.11 -48.96 -28.11
C GLN A 540 4.20 -48.35 -27.06
N ASN A 541 2.98 -48.86 -26.93
CA ASN A 541 2.03 -48.42 -25.91
C ASN A 541 2.39 -48.91 -24.50
N TRP A 542 2.27 -48.02 -23.52
CA TRP A 542 2.49 -48.28 -22.09
C TRP A 542 1.26 -47.89 -21.29
N ASP A 543 0.90 -48.70 -20.29
CA ASP A 543 -0.17 -48.40 -19.35
C ASP A 543 0.35 -47.46 -18.26
N VAL A 544 0.18 -46.16 -18.51
CA VAL A 544 0.60 -45.05 -17.64
C VAL A 544 -0.48 -44.79 -16.61
N GLU A 545 -0.17 -45.03 -15.33
CA GLU A 545 -1.13 -44.82 -14.25
C GLU A 545 -1.51 -43.35 -14.08
N ASN A 546 -2.79 -43.10 -13.76
CA ASN A 546 -3.34 -41.78 -13.54
C ASN A 546 -3.73 -41.60 -12.07
N PHE A 547 -2.87 -40.94 -11.31
CA PHE A 547 -3.14 -40.61 -9.90
C PHE A 547 -4.17 -39.48 -9.72
N ALA A 548 -4.51 -38.73 -10.78
CA ALA A 548 -5.39 -37.57 -10.68
C ALA A 548 -6.88 -37.91 -10.85
N ASN A 549 -7.23 -38.89 -11.70
CA ASN A 549 -8.63 -39.19 -12.04
C ASN A 549 -9.03 -40.60 -11.55
N PRO A 550 -9.95 -40.72 -10.56
CA PRO A 550 -10.34 -42.03 -10.03
C PRO A 550 -11.17 -42.84 -11.04
N ASN A 551 -11.80 -42.18 -12.01
CA ASN A 551 -12.65 -42.81 -13.02
C ASN A 551 -11.87 -43.31 -14.25
N LYS A 552 -10.61 -42.88 -14.40
CA LYS A 552 -9.71 -43.30 -15.49
C LYS A 552 -8.37 -43.69 -14.90
N LYS A 553 -8.26 -44.94 -14.42
CA LYS A 553 -7.12 -45.44 -13.63
C LYS A 553 -5.78 -45.39 -14.37
N PHE A 554 -5.77 -45.54 -15.69
CA PHE A 554 -4.56 -45.43 -16.52
C PHE A 554 -4.89 -44.92 -17.93
N THR A 555 -3.85 -44.52 -18.65
CA THR A 555 -3.90 -44.19 -20.08
C THR A 555 -2.86 -44.99 -20.81
N THR A 556 -3.19 -45.48 -22.00
CA THR A 556 -2.28 -46.30 -22.81
C THR A 556 -1.69 -45.43 -23.92
N ARG A 557 -0.37 -45.21 -23.89
CA ARG A 557 0.34 -44.37 -24.87
C ARG A 557 1.84 -44.69 -24.93
N PRO A 558 2.54 -44.31 -26.01
CA PRO A 558 4.00 -44.40 -26.03
C PRO A 558 4.66 -43.36 -25.14
N LEU A 559 5.96 -43.53 -24.89
CA LEU A 559 6.77 -42.57 -24.14
C LEU A 559 7.63 -41.72 -25.08
N LEU A 560 8.00 -42.28 -26.22
CA LEU A 560 8.78 -41.63 -27.26
C LEU A 560 7.89 -41.37 -28.49
N TYR A 561 7.94 -40.14 -28.99
CA TYR A 561 7.12 -39.67 -30.09
C TYR A 561 8.01 -39.13 -31.21
N HIS A 562 7.80 -39.63 -32.42
CA HIS A 562 8.44 -39.08 -33.62
C HIS A 562 7.58 -37.96 -34.19
N GLN A 563 8.21 -36.82 -34.46
CA GLN A 563 7.59 -35.67 -35.11
C GLN A 563 8.28 -35.44 -36.45
N LYS A 564 7.51 -35.60 -37.53
CA LYS A 564 8.00 -35.40 -38.90
C LYS A 564 8.38 -33.94 -39.13
N ALA A 565 9.35 -33.72 -40.01
CA ALA A 565 9.67 -32.38 -40.49
C ALA A 565 8.46 -31.75 -41.21
N THR A 566 8.31 -30.44 -41.07
CA THR A 566 7.41 -29.59 -41.86
C THR A 566 8.22 -28.56 -42.63
N ASP A 567 7.57 -27.74 -43.46
CA ASP A 567 8.24 -26.68 -44.23
C ASP A 567 9.00 -25.67 -43.34
N THR A 568 8.61 -25.54 -42.07
CA THR A 568 9.15 -24.55 -41.13
C THR A 568 9.84 -25.17 -39.91
N LEU A 569 9.70 -26.48 -39.67
CA LEU A 569 10.18 -27.15 -38.47
C LEU A 569 10.98 -28.42 -38.81
N PRO A 570 12.17 -28.62 -38.21
CA PRO A 570 12.92 -29.86 -38.40
C PRO A 570 12.22 -31.07 -37.79
N GLU A 571 12.56 -32.23 -38.33
CA GLU A 571 12.25 -33.54 -37.76
C GLU A 571 12.88 -33.65 -36.36
N ARG A 572 12.12 -34.20 -35.41
CA ARG A 572 12.57 -34.33 -34.02
C ARG A 572 11.88 -35.49 -33.31
N VAL A 573 12.40 -35.81 -32.14
CA VAL A 573 11.75 -36.73 -31.19
C VAL A 573 11.37 -35.99 -29.91
N ALA A 574 10.21 -36.30 -29.37
CA ALA A 574 9.75 -35.84 -28.06
C ALA A 574 9.69 -37.04 -27.12
N LEU A 575 10.16 -36.87 -25.88
CA LEU A 575 10.09 -37.91 -24.85
C LEU A 575 9.25 -37.37 -23.70
N GLN A 576 8.24 -38.13 -23.28
CA GLN A 576 7.43 -37.83 -22.10
C GLN A 576 7.35 -39.09 -21.24
N TYR A 577 8.00 -39.06 -20.08
CA TYR A 577 7.89 -40.12 -19.09
C TYR A 577 8.21 -39.65 -17.66
N ALA A 578 7.64 -40.32 -16.67
CA ALA A 578 8.13 -40.28 -15.31
C ALA A 578 8.01 -41.67 -14.69
N ARG A 579 9.11 -42.19 -14.14
CA ARG A 579 9.17 -43.56 -13.59
C ARG A 579 8.06 -43.86 -12.58
N ARG A 580 7.65 -42.87 -11.78
CA ARG A 580 6.61 -43.01 -10.76
C ARG A 580 5.28 -43.57 -11.29
N TYR A 581 4.95 -43.33 -12.56
CA TYR A 581 3.70 -43.82 -13.15
C TYR A 581 3.73 -45.33 -13.46
N PHE A 582 4.90 -45.95 -13.38
CA PHE A 582 5.13 -47.36 -13.71
C PHE A 582 5.52 -48.22 -12.50
N VAL A 583 5.97 -47.60 -11.41
CA VAL A 583 6.41 -48.32 -10.21
C VAL A 583 5.84 -47.74 -8.91
N GLY A 584 5.08 -46.64 -9.00
CA GLY A 584 4.59 -45.89 -7.84
C GLY A 584 5.66 -45.06 -7.14
N PHE A 585 5.26 -44.35 -6.08
CA PHE A 585 6.14 -43.66 -5.15
C PHE A 585 5.45 -43.46 -3.80
N GLY A 586 6.13 -43.85 -2.72
CA GLY A 586 5.69 -43.61 -1.34
C GLY A 586 4.23 -44.03 -1.11
N ALA A 587 3.38 -43.05 -0.83
CA ALA A 587 1.96 -43.23 -0.53
C ALA A 587 1.10 -43.68 -1.72
N LEU A 588 1.60 -43.59 -2.94
CA LEU A 588 0.94 -43.98 -4.18
C LEU A 588 1.72 -45.12 -4.86
N PRO A 589 1.66 -46.36 -4.34
CA PRO A 589 2.19 -47.53 -5.04
C PRO A 589 1.41 -47.76 -6.34
N ARG A 590 2.01 -48.48 -7.29
CA ARG A 590 1.30 -48.82 -8.53
C ARG A 590 0.08 -49.69 -8.24
N SER A 591 -1.07 -49.34 -8.83
CA SER A 591 -2.29 -50.11 -8.67
C SER A 591 -2.14 -51.55 -9.17
N HIS A 592 -2.63 -52.50 -8.36
CA HIS A 592 -2.68 -53.92 -8.72
C HIS A 592 -3.63 -54.23 -9.90
N ASP A 593 -4.54 -53.30 -10.23
CA ASP A 593 -5.46 -53.45 -11.35
C ASP A 593 -4.81 -53.14 -12.72
N ILE A 594 -3.59 -52.60 -12.72
CA ILE A 594 -2.85 -52.26 -13.93
C ILE A 594 -1.78 -53.33 -14.14
N PRO A 595 -1.65 -53.89 -15.36
CA PRO A 595 -0.60 -54.85 -15.65
C PRO A 595 0.80 -54.36 -15.21
N PRO A 596 1.63 -55.26 -14.65
CA PRO A 596 3.02 -54.93 -14.35
C PRO A 596 3.76 -54.61 -15.64
N ILE A 597 4.78 -53.76 -15.54
CA ILE A 597 5.65 -53.50 -16.69
C ILE A 597 6.42 -54.77 -17.09
N THR A 598 6.64 -54.93 -18.38
CA THR A 598 7.46 -56.04 -18.90
C THR A 598 8.95 -55.83 -18.58
N GLU A 599 9.76 -56.89 -18.69
CA GLU A 599 11.22 -56.79 -18.49
C GLU A 599 11.86 -55.78 -19.47
N ALA A 600 11.44 -55.79 -20.74
CA ALA A 600 11.92 -54.83 -21.75
C ALA A 600 11.55 -53.39 -21.40
N GLN A 601 10.37 -53.18 -20.80
CA GLN A 601 9.92 -51.88 -20.31
C GLN A 601 10.75 -51.43 -19.10
N ALA A 602 11.00 -52.31 -18.14
CA ALA A 602 11.87 -52.02 -17.01
C ALA A 602 13.29 -51.63 -17.46
N GLU A 603 13.86 -52.40 -18.40
CA GLU A 603 15.17 -52.13 -18.97
C GLU A 603 15.22 -50.79 -19.72
N ALA A 604 14.17 -50.45 -20.48
CA ALA A 604 14.08 -49.16 -21.16
C ALA A 604 14.07 -47.98 -20.16
N LEU A 605 13.34 -48.09 -19.05
CA LEU A 605 13.32 -47.06 -18.00
C LEU A 605 14.68 -46.92 -17.31
N ASP A 606 15.39 -48.02 -17.09
CA ASP A 606 16.74 -48.04 -16.52
C ASP A 606 17.75 -47.42 -17.47
N ALA A 607 17.70 -47.77 -18.75
CA ALA A 607 18.58 -47.20 -19.76
C ALA A 607 18.42 -45.68 -19.88
N LEU A 608 17.18 -45.17 -19.87
CA LEU A 608 16.91 -43.73 -19.84
C LEU A 608 17.53 -43.07 -18.59
N HIS A 609 17.38 -43.70 -17.41
CA HIS A 609 17.91 -43.17 -16.16
C HIS A 609 19.44 -43.11 -16.15
N PHE A 610 20.11 -44.23 -16.43
CA PHE A 610 21.57 -44.32 -16.36
C PHE A 610 22.27 -43.52 -17.46
N LEU A 611 21.71 -43.49 -18.68
CA LEU A 611 22.23 -42.61 -19.73
C LEU A 611 22.00 -41.15 -19.40
N GLY A 612 20.83 -40.80 -18.84
CA GLY A 612 20.55 -39.47 -18.34
C GLY A 612 21.55 -39.02 -17.29
N ASP A 613 21.84 -39.86 -16.30
CA ASP A 613 22.81 -39.57 -15.25
C ASP A 613 24.21 -39.36 -15.82
N LYS A 614 24.66 -40.27 -16.69
CA LYS A 614 25.97 -40.22 -17.36
C LYS A 614 26.16 -38.98 -18.24
N LEU A 615 25.09 -38.52 -18.90
CA LEU A 615 25.13 -37.43 -19.88
C LEU A 615 24.62 -36.09 -19.32
N SER A 616 24.29 -36.05 -18.03
CA SER A 616 23.68 -34.87 -17.42
C SER A 616 24.69 -33.78 -17.09
N VAL A 617 24.17 -32.56 -17.02
CA VAL A 617 24.86 -31.40 -16.49
C VAL A 617 24.09 -30.83 -15.30
N SER A 618 24.83 -30.30 -14.31
CA SER A 618 24.26 -29.52 -13.21
C SER A 618 24.14 -28.07 -13.63
N THR A 619 23.01 -27.45 -13.30
CA THR A 619 22.78 -26.02 -13.58
C THR A 619 23.30 -25.09 -12.48
N ASN A 620 23.81 -25.64 -11.37
CA ASN A 620 24.25 -24.90 -10.18
C ASN A 620 23.20 -23.86 -9.75
N PHE A 621 21.95 -24.32 -9.64
CA PHE A 621 20.77 -23.50 -9.42
C PHE A 621 20.82 -22.84 -8.03
N ALA A 622 20.96 -21.51 -8.01
CA ALA A 622 21.14 -20.74 -6.79
C ALA A 622 19.86 -20.00 -6.38
N LYS A 623 19.83 -19.52 -5.13
CA LYS A 623 18.76 -18.65 -4.63
C LYS A 623 18.62 -17.42 -5.55
N GLY A 624 17.39 -17.16 -6.00
CA GLY A 624 17.08 -16.09 -6.95
C GLY A 624 17.15 -16.48 -8.43
N ASP A 625 17.55 -17.70 -8.76
CA ASP A 625 17.59 -18.17 -10.14
C ASP A 625 16.21 -18.64 -10.61
N MET A 626 15.88 -18.37 -11.88
CA MET A 626 14.75 -18.92 -12.61
C MET A 626 15.25 -19.84 -13.73
N GLN A 627 14.81 -21.08 -13.74
CA GLN A 627 15.18 -22.10 -14.72
C GLN A 627 13.98 -22.44 -15.59
N PHE A 628 14.16 -22.40 -16.91
CA PHE A 628 13.16 -22.77 -17.90
C PHE A 628 13.68 -23.95 -18.72
N ILE A 629 12.87 -24.99 -18.87
CA ILE A 629 13.22 -26.23 -19.56
C ILE A 629 12.11 -26.60 -20.51
N ASN A 630 12.46 -26.87 -21.77
CA ASN A 630 11.57 -27.55 -22.72
C ASN A 630 11.41 -29.00 -22.29
N ASN A 631 10.25 -29.29 -21.72
CA ASN A 631 9.95 -30.52 -21.02
C ASN A 631 9.84 -31.75 -21.95
N LEU A 632 9.83 -31.54 -23.28
CA LEU A 632 9.81 -32.61 -24.29
C LEU A 632 11.21 -32.93 -24.86
N ALA A 633 12.13 -31.95 -24.81
CA ALA A 633 13.48 -32.03 -25.37
C ALA A 633 14.57 -32.34 -24.33
N VAL A 634 14.30 -31.99 -23.07
CA VAL A 634 15.23 -32.08 -21.95
C VAL A 634 14.48 -32.69 -20.78
N PHE A 635 15.02 -33.79 -20.24
CA PHE A 635 14.53 -34.32 -18.98
C PHE A 635 15.37 -33.82 -17.82
N HIS A 636 14.81 -33.90 -16.62
CA HIS A 636 15.43 -33.33 -15.43
C HIS A 636 15.33 -34.27 -14.23
N ALA A 637 16.29 -34.12 -13.33
CA ALA A 637 16.41 -34.85 -12.10
C ALA A 637 16.83 -33.91 -10.96
N ARG A 638 16.61 -34.36 -9.74
CA ARG A 638 17.11 -33.69 -8.54
C ARG A 638 17.81 -34.70 -7.66
N ASP A 639 19.01 -34.36 -7.23
CA ASP A 639 19.70 -35.14 -6.21
C ASP A 639 18.93 -35.12 -4.87
N ALA A 640 19.22 -36.10 -4.00
CA ALA A 640 18.72 -36.06 -2.64
C ALA A 640 19.32 -34.85 -1.89
N PHE A 641 18.62 -34.36 -0.87
CA PHE A 641 19.06 -33.18 -0.13
C PHE A 641 18.71 -33.25 1.35
N THR A 642 19.39 -32.42 2.13
CA THR A 642 19.11 -32.22 3.55
C THR A 642 18.82 -30.76 3.81
N ASP A 643 17.78 -30.50 4.58
CA ASP A 643 17.37 -29.17 5.03
C ASP A 643 17.75 -28.95 6.49
N SER A 644 17.81 -27.69 6.91
CA SER A 644 17.90 -27.28 8.31
C SER A 644 16.64 -26.50 8.74
N PRO A 645 16.41 -26.25 10.04
CA PRO A 645 15.30 -25.40 10.48
C PRO A 645 15.33 -23.97 9.91
N THR A 646 16.50 -23.45 9.55
CA THR A 646 16.70 -22.08 9.07
C THR A 646 16.95 -21.98 7.57
N GLN A 647 17.26 -23.09 6.90
CA GLN A 647 17.52 -23.14 5.46
C GLN A 647 16.84 -24.39 4.88
N GLN A 648 15.73 -24.16 4.19
CA GLN A 648 14.91 -25.20 3.60
C GLN A 648 14.73 -24.95 2.13
N ARG A 649 15.00 -25.95 1.30
CA ARG A 649 14.84 -25.84 -0.15
C ARG A 649 13.39 -25.48 -0.50
N HIS A 650 13.21 -24.39 -1.23
CA HIS A 650 11.89 -23.91 -1.62
C HIS A 650 11.92 -23.34 -3.03
N LEU A 651 11.25 -24.03 -3.96
CA LEU A 651 11.06 -23.54 -5.32
C LEU A 651 9.58 -23.29 -5.62
N LEU A 652 9.31 -22.33 -6.51
CA LEU A 652 8.02 -22.20 -7.19
C LEU A 652 8.10 -22.86 -8.56
N ARG A 653 7.03 -23.52 -9.01
CA ARG A 653 6.94 -24.16 -10.32
C ARG A 653 5.76 -23.66 -11.12
N LEU A 654 6.00 -23.38 -12.40
CA LEU A 654 4.98 -23.17 -13.43
C LEU A 654 5.11 -24.27 -14.49
N TRP A 655 3.97 -24.72 -15.01
CA TRP A 655 3.90 -25.38 -16.31
C TRP A 655 3.46 -24.33 -17.32
N LEU A 656 4.21 -24.16 -18.40
CA LEU A 656 4.00 -23.07 -19.36
C LEU A 656 3.84 -23.61 -20.77
N ARG A 657 3.24 -22.82 -21.64
CA ARG A 657 3.19 -23.02 -23.08
C ARG A 657 3.33 -21.66 -23.77
N ASP A 658 4.22 -21.60 -24.76
CA ASP A 658 4.33 -20.43 -25.63
C ASP A 658 3.50 -20.68 -26.89
N PRO A 659 2.34 -20.01 -27.09
CA PRO A 659 1.49 -20.25 -28.26
C PRO A 659 2.19 -20.01 -29.59
N GLU A 660 3.23 -19.18 -29.62
CA GLU A 660 3.98 -18.85 -30.83
C GLU A 660 5.00 -19.93 -31.20
N ASN A 661 5.57 -20.63 -30.22
CA ASN A 661 6.72 -21.53 -30.40
C ASN A 661 6.47 -22.98 -29.96
N ALA A 662 5.35 -23.28 -29.29
CA ALA A 662 5.04 -24.61 -28.78
C ALA A 662 5.07 -25.65 -29.91
N TRP A 663 5.65 -26.82 -29.62
CA TRP A 663 5.69 -27.92 -30.57
C TRP A 663 4.28 -28.51 -30.75
N GLU A 664 4.06 -29.18 -31.89
CA GLU A 664 2.80 -29.90 -32.09
C GLU A 664 2.65 -30.97 -31.01
N THR A 665 1.55 -30.91 -30.26
CA THR A 665 1.26 -31.90 -29.22
C THR A 665 0.97 -33.26 -29.89
N PRO A 666 1.77 -34.31 -29.61
CA PRO A 666 1.52 -35.65 -30.14
C PRO A 666 0.09 -36.11 -29.84
N GLU A 667 -0.55 -36.80 -30.80
CA GLU A 667 -1.97 -37.21 -30.69
C GLU A 667 -2.31 -37.89 -29.35
N PRO A 668 -1.51 -38.86 -28.85
CA PRO A 668 -1.81 -39.54 -27.58
C PRO A 668 -1.69 -38.65 -26.33
N LEU A 669 -1.12 -37.44 -26.46
CA LEU A 669 -0.96 -36.46 -25.39
C LEU A 669 -2.00 -35.34 -25.44
N ARG A 670 -2.78 -35.21 -26.52
CA ARG A 670 -3.71 -34.08 -26.72
C ARG A 670 -4.74 -33.95 -25.61
N GLU A 671 -5.36 -35.05 -25.19
CA GLU A 671 -6.34 -35.04 -24.07
C GLU A 671 -5.69 -34.49 -22.79
N ARG A 672 -4.47 -34.95 -22.48
CA ARG A 672 -3.77 -34.50 -21.28
C ARG A 672 -3.35 -33.03 -21.37
N TRP A 673 -2.93 -32.56 -22.54
CA TRP A 673 -2.60 -31.14 -22.75
C TRP A 673 -3.84 -30.26 -22.69
N ALA A 674 -5.00 -30.74 -23.18
CA ALA A 674 -6.27 -30.06 -23.04
C ALA A 674 -6.64 -29.88 -21.55
N GLU A 675 -6.51 -30.91 -20.71
CA GLU A 675 -6.73 -30.80 -19.26
C GLU A 675 -5.84 -29.73 -18.58
N LEU A 676 -4.64 -29.49 -19.14
CA LEU A 676 -3.69 -28.52 -18.63
C LEU A 676 -4.00 -27.09 -19.08
N TYR A 677 -4.30 -26.87 -20.36
CA TYR A 677 -4.32 -25.52 -20.95
C TYR A 677 -5.72 -25.05 -21.35
N GLU A 678 -6.65 -25.95 -21.66
CA GLU A 678 -8.00 -25.56 -22.09
C GLU A 678 -8.90 -25.18 -20.91
N GLY A 679 -9.70 -24.14 -21.11
CA GLY A 679 -10.65 -23.63 -20.10
C GLY A 679 -10.00 -22.89 -18.93
N VAL A 680 -8.67 -22.74 -18.90
CA VAL A 680 -7.94 -21.99 -17.86
C VAL A 680 -8.04 -20.49 -18.18
N THR A 681 -8.90 -19.78 -17.45
CA THR A 681 -9.12 -18.33 -17.63
C THR A 681 -8.32 -17.51 -16.61
N PRO A 682 -7.92 -16.26 -16.92
CA PRO A 682 -7.25 -15.38 -15.96
C PRO A 682 -7.94 -15.30 -14.59
N ASP A 683 -9.28 -15.18 -14.57
CA ASP A 683 -10.04 -15.09 -13.31
C ASP A 683 -10.14 -16.42 -12.55
N GLY A 684 -10.04 -17.56 -13.25
CA GLY A 684 -10.07 -18.90 -12.65
C GLY A 684 -8.74 -19.38 -12.08
N GLN A 685 -7.64 -18.72 -12.44
CA GLN A 685 -6.29 -19.12 -12.02
C GLN A 685 -6.02 -18.82 -10.55
N VAL A 686 -5.48 -19.82 -9.85
CA VAL A 686 -5.12 -19.73 -8.44
C VAL A 686 -3.61 -19.84 -8.26
N PHE A 687 -3.08 -18.96 -7.42
CA PHE A 687 -1.66 -18.83 -7.09
C PHE A 687 -1.48 -18.95 -5.57
N PRO A 688 -1.43 -20.19 -5.04
CA PRO A 688 -1.19 -20.40 -3.62
C PRO A 688 0.13 -19.73 -3.22
N LEU A 689 0.09 -18.92 -2.17
CA LEU A 689 1.29 -18.29 -1.60
C LEU A 689 1.98 -19.19 -0.57
N GLU A 690 1.21 -20.12 0.00
CA GLU A 690 1.69 -21.11 0.95
C GLU A 690 1.81 -22.50 0.30
N PRO A 691 2.84 -23.28 0.68
CA PRO A 691 3.04 -24.61 0.14
C PRO A 691 1.94 -25.57 0.61
N TYR A 692 1.46 -26.39 -0.33
CA TYR A 692 0.51 -27.47 -0.07
C TYR A 692 0.79 -28.66 -0.98
N ILE A 693 0.30 -29.84 -0.60
CA ILE A 693 0.44 -31.05 -1.42
C ILE A 693 -0.72 -31.09 -2.42
N ARG A 694 -0.39 -31.12 -3.72
CA ARG A 694 -1.37 -31.29 -4.81
C ARG A 694 -2.23 -32.54 -4.61
N SER A 695 -3.49 -32.46 -5.01
CA SER A 695 -4.47 -33.56 -4.93
C SER A 695 -3.97 -34.86 -5.56
N ALA A 696 -3.32 -34.77 -6.73
CA ALA A 696 -2.76 -35.93 -7.45
C ALA A 696 -1.47 -36.50 -6.84
N SER A 697 -1.05 -36.02 -5.68
CA SER A 697 0.16 -36.42 -4.96
C SER A 697 -0.09 -36.72 -3.49
N ASN A 698 -1.36 -36.76 -3.07
CA ASN A 698 -1.78 -37.09 -1.72
C ASN A 698 -2.57 -38.41 -1.75
N LYS A 699 -2.33 -39.29 -0.79
CA LYS A 699 -3.05 -40.56 -0.61
C LYS A 699 -4.44 -40.38 0.02
N ALA A 700 -4.71 -39.25 0.67
CA ALA A 700 -6.02 -38.94 1.25
C ALA A 700 -7.08 -38.73 0.16
N ARG A 701 -7.57 -39.85 -0.38
CA ARG A 701 -8.80 -40.00 -1.15
C ARG A 701 -9.71 -41.00 -0.48
#